data_AF-A0A9P5UDR8-F1
#
_entry.id   AF-A0A9P5UDR8-F1
#
_cell.length_a   1.000
_cell.length_b   1.000
_cell.length_c   1.000
_cell.angle_alpha   90.00
_cell.angle_beta   90.00
_cell.angle_gamma   90.00
#
_symmetry.space_group_name_H-M   'P 1'
#
loop_
_entity.id
_entity.type
_entity.pdbx_description
1 polymer ?
#
loop_
_entity_poly.entity_id
_entity_poly.type
_entity_poly.pdbx_seq_one_letter_code
_entity_poly.pdbx_strand_id
1 'polypeptide(L)'
;MSVVNTPQRHPRYGTVGNHVDVDTNAFELSWPADSIVIHYDVTLKANFRGRGGKEIALGGEKGRELVQRLQTKIRPDLFPVPGGYDGKKNLYAFRAFKFTSQRFTVPWEKAVNDDKDVDVTIVRVREVDISLLRRILAGHEQGKPESIGTGTDVASSINMLQVFLQATPREAEGNLVKGKSVYAYRRRGNLNQNQRKFDEKMSPLRLIDGLFQSVRLSIDRLIVNIDFTVGVLLPGMSLEELCAKFLHCQNVRDIQRYTSRVEFDRLKHFLRDVKVTVNIPGKSSKAKARRIRGLILDVGSHTFDRNGVPTTVEKYFLETHNTRISPKTIGVSIGHHEIFPISVCTVPEQLYKSRLEPDKVREVLSYVPQNPQQRLQRIQAGWQNLEYSTSHFLRGANITVNDRPLAIRGRLLDEVSIRYGPDSGRSRPNNFSKKRGTWDVMGRRLFQPVKLSCVMILNFTGRPTFQGSELETLGFHLFKNMEARGISMGKKTAIIDCQTFTDDLKLRDFIWGKIKEEKAPPDTLLVAILPENAAELYANIKRVGDVMLGIPTQCVRWSSKLIKNTRDNRVDQYLNNLILKINTRCGGINHVPDSDVMEFLRKVPTMVIGADVSHPSPGSRAPSFASLVSSRDPYCSLYSGQIKMQPSRQEVIDPNSLSDMMKNAIDLFNKINAPHPLQRIFFFRDGVSEGEFETIRKHELDVLKKLLWDLYKDKMPSITFMVVGKRHHFRFFPRSSRDADSSGNCPSGFVVDQGIEHPVYSDFYLQSQAGLKGTSIPAHYTVIEDKNCGGSGDWLQAIAYTLCHTYQRSTCSVKIPAPVYYADLVCQRARFHFPSKFSNQIEDLSDAASDDVPMNLAQDFHERHDRLEKNHALHV
;
A
#
# COMPACT_ATOMS: atom_id res chain seq x y z
N MET A 1 3.98 15.06 -56.26
CA MET A 1 3.77 15.26 -54.81
C MET A 1 3.33 13.94 -54.21
N SER A 2 4.27 13.20 -53.65
CA SER A 2 4.01 11.90 -53.01
C SER A 2 3.31 12.13 -51.69
N VAL A 3 2.08 11.64 -51.57
CA VAL A 3 1.32 11.57 -50.33
C VAL A 3 2.14 10.77 -49.33
N VAL A 4 2.68 11.46 -48.32
CA VAL A 4 3.33 10.83 -47.18
C VAL A 4 2.24 10.09 -46.42
N ASN A 5 2.18 8.77 -46.61
CA ASN A 5 1.40 7.87 -45.77
C ASN A 5 1.91 8.02 -44.33
N THR A 6 1.23 8.82 -43.51
CA THR A 6 1.42 8.81 -42.07
C THR A 6 1.08 7.39 -41.61
N PRO A 7 1.98 6.64 -40.97
CA PRO A 7 1.67 5.30 -40.49
C PRO A 7 0.46 5.40 -39.54
N GLN A 8 -0.61 4.66 -39.86
CA GLN A 8 -1.77 4.53 -38.99
C GLN A 8 -1.25 4.12 -37.60
N ARG A 9 -1.39 5.01 -36.61
CA ARG A 9 -0.96 4.72 -35.24
C ARG A 9 -1.76 3.54 -34.72
N HIS A 10 -1.08 2.58 -34.09
CA HIS A 10 -1.72 1.39 -33.51
C HIS A 10 -2.89 1.82 -32.61
N PRO A 11 -4.08 1.17 -32.71
CA PRO A 11 -5.29 1.60 -31.99
C PRO A 11 -5.17 1.66 -30.46
N ARG A 12 -4.11 1.06 -29.90
CA ARG A 12 -3.81 1.02 -28.46
C ARG A 12 -3.45 2.39 -27.89
N TYR A 13 -2.93 3.30 -28.73
CA TYR A 13 -2.54 4.64 -28.31
C TYR A 13 -3.70 5.60 -28.51
N GLY A 14 -3.95 6.44 -27.52
CA GLY A 14 -4.92 7.51 -27.63
C GLY A 14 -4.37 8.68 -28.46
N THR A 15 -5.30 9.43 -29.03
CA THR A 15 -5.07 10.61 -29.87
C THR A 15 -5.74 11.86 -29.32
N VAL A 16 -6.72 11.71 -28.42
CA VAL A 16 -7.53 12.82 -27.89
C VAL A 16 -6.79 13.58 -26.78
N GLY A 17 -7.01 14.89 -26.72
CA GLY A 17 -6.47 15.77 -25.69
C GLY A 17 -5.23 16.55 -26.12
N ASN A 18 -4.94 17.62 -25.38
CA ASN A 18 -3.84 18.54 -25.71
C ASN A 18 -2.49 17.96 -25.27
N HIS A 19 -1.46 18.11 -26.09
CA HIS A 19 -0.12 17.62 -25.74
C HIS A 19 0.50 18.41 -24.59
N VAL A 20 1.15 17.69 -23.68
CA VAL A 20 1.88 18.26 -22.55
C VAL A 20 3.23 17.54 -22.43
N ASP A 21 4.32 18.29 -22.52
CA ASP A 21 5.68 17.76 -22.38
C ASP A 21 6.09 17.75 -20.91
N VAL A 22 6.51 16.58 -20.42
CA VAL A 22 6.92 16.37 -19.03
C VAL A 22 8.25 15.65 -18.96
N ASP A 23 8.99 15.87 -17.88
CA ASP A 23 10.02 14.93 -17.48
C ASP A 23 9.37 13.79 -16.68
N THR A 24 9.94 12.60 -16.78
CA THR A 24 9.60 11.47 -15.92
C THR A 24 10.85 10.98 -15.20
N ASN A 25 10.69 10.37 -14.03
CA ASN A 25 11.81 9.80 -13.27
C ASN A 25 12.27 8.44 -13.82
N ALA A 26 12.32 8.34 -15.14
CA ALA A 26 12.86 7.23 -15.90
C ALA A 26 14.14 7.69 -16.58
N PHE A 27 15.12 6.81 -16.66
CA PHE A 27 16.46 7.10 -17.16
C PHE A 27 16.82 6.01 -18.16
N GLU A 28 17.37 6.40 -19.31
CA GLU A 28 17.70 5.44 -20.36
C GLU A 28 18.85 4.52 -19.93
N LEU A 29 18.67 3.21 -20.13
CA LEU A 29 19.69 2.20 -19.91
C LEU A 29 20.15 1.68 -21.27
N SER A 30 21.43 1.85 -21.55
CA SER A 30 22.07 1.28 -22.74
C SER A 30 22.72 -0.04 -22.38
N TRP A 31 22.41 -1.06 -23.17
CA TRP A 31 22.97 -2.40 -23.04
C TRP A 31 23.25 -2.96 -24.45
N PRO A 32 24.50 -3.37 -24.78
CA PRO A 32 24.85 -3.80 -26.13
C PRO A 32 24.05 -5.01 -26.58
N ALA A 33 23.58 -4.96 -27.83
CA ALA A 33 22.75 -6.02 -28.39
C ALA A 33 23.50 -7.36 -28.35
N ASP A 34 24.75 -7.42 -28.79
CA ASP A 34 25.61 -8.61 -28.88
C ASP A 34 26.14 -9.15 -27.53
N SER A 35 25.62 -8.66 -26.40
CA SER A 35 26.04 -9.11 -25.07
C SER A 35 25.77 -10.61 -24.86
N ILE A 36 26.82 -11.33 -24.44
CA ILE A 36 26.70 -12.72 -23.99
C ILE A 36 26.42 -12.71 -22.49
N VAL A 37 25.39 -13.44 -22.06
CA VAL A 37 25.01 -13.57 -20.64
C VAL A 37 25.06 -15.04 -20.27
N ILE A 38 25.83 -15.36 -19.24
CA ILE A 38 26.01 -16.72 -18.75
C ILE A 38 25.39 -16.81 -17.35
N HIS A 39 24.49 -17.77 -17.18
CA HIS A 39 23.84 -18.06 -15.92
C HIS A 39 24.57 -19.19 -15.19
N TYR A 40 24.82 -18.95 -13.91
CA TYR A 40 25.39 -19.90 -12.96
C TYR A 40 24.43 -20.10 -11.77
N ASP A 41 24.34 -21.33 -11.31
CA ASP A 41 23.67 -21.71 -10.08
C ASP A 41 24.67 -21.64 -8.91
N VAL A 42 24.26 -21.02 -7.81
CA VAL A 42 25.04 -20.91 -6.57
C VAL A 42 24.33 -21.63 -5.44
N THR A 43 25.02 -22.58 -4.81
CA THR A 43 24.60 -23.22 -3.58
C THR A 43 25.54 -22.84 -2.45
N LEU A 44 24.98 -22.44 -1.31
CA LEU A 44 25.71 -22.05 -0.11
C LEU A 44 25.40 -23.03 1.02
N LYS A 45 26.42 -23.67 1.58
CA LYS A 45 26.28 -24.58 2.73
C LYS A 45 27.25 -24.18 3.83
N ALA A 46 26.71 -23.82 5.01
CA ALA A 46 27.55 -23.61 6.18
C ALA A 46 28.10 -24.95 6.68
N ASN A 47 29.41 -25.02 6.90
CA ASN A 47 30.10 -26.22 7.40
C ASN A 47 30.13 -26.30 8.93
N PHE A 48 29.43 -25.38 9.59
CA PHE A 48 29.30 -25.30 11.03
C PHE A 48 27.83 -25.22 11.43
N ARG A 49 27.52 -25.70 12.65
CA ARG A 49 26.16 -25.72 13.19
C ARG A 49 25.89 -24.51 14.06
N GLY A 50 24.63 -24.07 14.07
CA GLY A 50 24.13 -23.08 15.01
C GLY A 50 23.98 -23.67 16.42
N ARG A 51 23.62 -22.81 17.39
CA ARG A 51 23.30 -23.28 18.75
C ARG A 51 22.18 -24.33 18.72
N GLY A 52 22.38 -25.41 19.49
CA GLY A 52 21.45 -26.55 19.53
C GLY A 52 21.55 -27.48 18.31
N GLY A 53 22.66 -27.45 17.57
CA GLY A 53 22.92 -28.38 16.46
C GLY A 53 22.13 -28.11 15.19
N LYS A 54 21.38 -26.99 15.11
CA LYS A 54 20.58 -26.64 13.93
C LYS A 54 21.45 -26.21 12.76
N GLU A 55 21.04 -26.58 11.56
CA GLU A 55 21.64 -26.05 10.33
C GLU A 55 21.44 -24.54 10.22
N ILE A 56 22.42 -23.87 9.64
CA ILE A 56 22.40 -22.41 9.47
C ILE A 56 21.88 -22.09 8.09
N ALA A 57 20.69 -21.48 8.04
CA ALA A 57 20.20 -20.85 6.82
C ALA A 57 20.91 -19.51 6.60
N LEU A 58 21.59 -19.37 5.46
CA LEU A 58 22.23 -18.12 5.07
C LEU A 58 21.19 -17.13 4.54
N GLY A 59 21.17 -15.92 5.11
CA GLY A 59 20.38 -14.82 4.55
C GLY A 59 21.05 -14.25 3.29
N GLY A 60 20.25 -13.74 2.35
CA GLY A 60 20.80 -13.30 1.07
C GLY A 60 21.77 -12.12 1.11
N GLU A 61 21.76 -11.31 2.17
CA GLU A 61 22.79 -10.28 2.39
C GLU A 61 24.16 -10.91 2.65
N LYS A 62 24.22 -11.89 3.55
CA LYS A 62 25.46 -12.64 3.82
C LYS A 62 25.89 -13.45 2.61
N GLY A 63 24.96 -14.08 1.91
CA GLY A 63 25.25 -14.82 0.67
C GLY A 63 25.93 -13.94 -0.39
N ARG A 64 25.45 -12.71 -0.61
CA ARG A 64 26.10 -11.75 -1.53
C ARG A 64 27.51 -11.39 -1.10
N GLU A 65 27.70 -11.09 0.17
CA GLU A 65 29.04 -10.77 0.70
C GLU A 65 30.03 -11.92 0.52
N LEU A 66 29.63 -13.17 0.78
CA LEU A 66 30.47 -14.35 0.61
C LEU A 66 30.87 -14.57 -0.85
N VAL A 67 29.89 -14.57 -1.76
CA VAL A 67 30.13 -14.77 -3.21
C VAL A 67 30.97 -13.63 -3.77
N GLN A 68 30.72 -12.39 -3.38
CA GLN A 68 31.52 -11.26 -3.83
C GLN A 68 32.97 -11.35 -3.35
N ARG A 69 33.19 -11.72 -2.07
CA ARG A 69 34.54 -11.91 -1.54
C ARG A 69 35.27 -13.07 -2.22
N LEU A 70 34.56 -14.15 -2.55
CA LEU A 70 35.11 -15.24 -3.37
C LEU A 70 35.62 -14.70 -4.71
N GLN A 71 34.79 -13.93 -5.42
CA GLN A 71 35.10 -13.38 -6.74
C GLN A 71 36.23 -12.33 -6.73
N THR A 72 36.36 -11.55 -5.66
CA THR A 72 37.23 -10.36 -5.65
C THR A 72 38.48 -10.47 -4.77
N LYS A 73 38.50 -11.39 -3.80
CA LYS A 73 39.58 -11.49 -2.80
C LYS A 73 40.18 -12.89 -2.67
N ILE A 74 39.35 -13.94 -2.75
CA ILE A 74 39.82 -15.31 -2.49
C ILE A 74 40.33 -15.98 -3.77
N ARG A 75 39.53 -15.97 -4.85
CA ARG A 75 39.88 -16.58 -6.13
C ARG A 75 39.71 -15.64 -7.32
N PRO A 76 40.19 -14.38 -7.27
CA PRO A 76 40.03 -13.44 -8.39
C PRO A 76 40.65 -13.96 -9.70
N ASP A 77 41.60 -14.89 -9.62
CA ASP A 77 42.22 -15.56 -10.76
C ASP A 77 41.22 -16.35 -11.63
N LEU A 78 40.12 -16.84 -11.06
CA LEU A 78 39.11 -17.65 -11.74
C LEU A 78 37.93 -16.85 -12.33
N PHE A 79 37.78 -15.59 -11.94
CA PHE A 79 36.67 -14.73 -12.35
C PHE A 79 37.23 -13.57 -13.20
N PRO A 80 37.20 -13.67 -14.54
CA PRO A 80 37.72 -12.61 -15.41
C PRO A 80 37.08 -11.25 -15.14
N VAL A 81 35.78 -11.26 -14.79
CA VAL A 81 35.00 -10.13 -14.31
C VAL A 81 34.05 -10.66 -13.22
N PRO A 82 33.84 -9.95 -12.11
CA PRO A 82 32.85 -10.34 -11.11
C PRO A 82 31.44 -10.44 -11.70
N GLY A 83 30.75 -11.55 -11.45
CA GLY A 83 29.35 -11.72 -11.77
C GLY A 83 28.43 -11.14 -10.70
N GLY A 84 27.21 -10.77 -11.11
CA GLY A 84 26.16 -10.28 -10.23
C GLY A 84 25.36 -11.43 -9.61
N TYR A 85 25.39 -11.53 -8.28
CA TYR A 85 24.64 -12.55 -7.52
C TYR A 85 23.35 -11.99 -6.90
N ASP A 86 22.24 -12.69 -7.12
CA ASP A 86 20.94 -12.29 -6.58
C ASP A 86 20.77 -12.51 -5.07
N GLY A 87 21.75 -13.15 -4.41
CA GLY A 87 21.72 -13.47 -2.98
C GLY A 87 20.88 -14.69 -2.62
N LYS A 88 20.39 -15.45 -3.60
CA LYS A 88 19.62 -16.67 -3.39
C LYS A 88 20.25 -17.86 -4.10
N LYS A 89 20.29 -17.80 -5.43
CA LYS A 89 20.64 -18.95 -6.28
C LYS A 89 21.24 -18.53 -7.62
N ASN A 90 20.84 -17.39 -8.18
CA ASN A 90 21.21 -17.02 -9.54
C ASN A 90 22.42 -16.06 -9.54
N LEU A 91 23.49 -16.46 -10.22
CA LEU A 91 24.68 -15.65 -10.50
C LEU A 91 24.80 -15.46 -12.02
N TYR A 92 24.95 -14.22 -12.46
CA TYR A 92 25.05 -13.89 -13.88
C TYR A 92 26.41 -13.26 -14.19
N ALA A 93 27.01 -13.64 -15.31
CA ALA A 93 28.28 -13.09 -15.78
C ALA A 93 28.25 -12.79 -17.28
N PHE A 94 29.04 -11.79 -17.69
CA PHE A 94 29.19 -11.39 -19.10
C PHE A 94 30.43 -11.99 -19.76
N ARG A 95 31.22 -12.74 -19.00
CA ARG A 95 32.36 -13.53 -19.48
C ARG A 95 32.35 -14.86 -18.74
N ALA A 96 32.67 -15.93 -19.46
CA ALA A 96 32.74 -17.26 -18.85
C ALA A 96 33.82 -17.27 -17.76
N PHE A 97 33.47 -17.78 -16.58
CA PHE A 97 34.44 -18.09 -15.54
C PHE A 97 35.39 -19.19 -16.02
N LYS A 98 36.59 -19.27 -15.43
CA LYS A 98 37.61 -20.27 -15.80
C LYS A 98 37.29 -21.69 -15.32
N PHE A 99 36.03 -21.98 -15.02
CA PHE A 99 35.51 -23.26 -14.59
C PHE A 99 34.03 -23.39 -15.00
N THR A 100 33.57 -24.62 -15.16
CA THR A 100 32.15 -24.94 -15.41
C THR A 100 31.42 -25.36 -14.13
N SER A 101 32.11 -26.01 -13.19
CA SER A 101 31.58 -26.37 -11.88
C SER A 101 32.73 -26.39 -10.88
N GLN A 102 32.57 -25.69 -9.76
CA GLN A 102 33.58 -25.70 -8.70
C GLN A 102 32.97 -25.41 -7.33
N ARG A 103 33.44 -26.15 -6.32
CA ARG A 103 33.17 -25.89 -4.90
C ARG A 103 34.35 -25.14 -4.30
N PHE A 104 34.05 -24.07 -3.58
CA PHE A 104 35.01 -23.24 -2.89
C PHE A 104 34.68 -23.20 -1.41
N THR A 105 35.69 -23.21 -0.57
CA THR A 105 35.52 -23.00 0.87
C THR A 105 35.85 -21.55 1.19
N VAL A 106 34.87 -20.82 1.71
CA VAL A 106 34.95 -19.38 1.99
C VAL A 106 34.84 -19.18 3.50
N PRO A 107 35.82 -18.54 4.16
CA PRO A 107 35.74 -18.25 5.59
C PRO A 107 34.49 -17.45 5.94
N TRP A 108 33.82 -17.74 7.05
CA TRP A 108 32.57 -17.05 7.40
C TRP A 108 32.80 -15.56 7.69
N GLU A 109 33.80 -15.21 8.49
CA GLU A 109 34.17 -13.81 8.77
C GLU A 109 35.37 -13.36 7.92
N LYS A 110 35.61 -12.04 7.87
CA LYS A 110 36.76 -11.44 7.18
C LYS A 110 38.09 -11.63 7.92
N ALA A 111 38.06 -11.97 9.22
CA ALA A 111 39.24 -12.16 10.05
C ALA A 111 39.72 -13.63 10.03
N VAL A 112 41.03 -13.83 10.12
CA VAL A 112 41.72 -15.11 9.85
C VAL A 112 41.53 -16.17 10.94
N ASN A 113 40.94 -15.84 12.09
CA ASN A 113 40.91 -16.68 13.30
C ASN A 113 39.53 -17.27 13.65
N ASP A 114 38.66 -17.55 12.68
CA ASP A 114 37.39 -18.26 12.92
C ASP A 114 37.36 -19.54 12.08
N ASP A 115 37.31 -20.72 12.71
CA ASP A 115 37.22 -22.06 12.07
C ASP A 115 35.85 -22.31 11.41
N LYS A 116 35.12 -21.24 11.09
CA LYS A 116 33.81 -21.29 10.46
C LYS A 116 33.96 -20.96 9.00
N ASP A 117 33.47 -21.85 8.16
CA ASP A 117 33.54 -21.76 6.71
C ASP A 117 32.19 -22.09 6.07
N VAL A 118 32.06 -21.65 4.82
CA VAL A 118 30.90 -21.89 3.98
C VAL A 118 31.38 -22.42 2.66
N ASP A 119 30.81 -23.54 2.25
CA ASP A 119 31.00 -24.02 0.90
C ASP A 119 30.09 -23.27 -0.06
N VAL A 120 30.74 -22.69 -1.07
CA VAL A 120 30.14 -22.00 -2.18
C VAL A 120 30.36 -22.86 -3.41
N THR A 121 29.30 -23.52 -3.87
CA THR A 121 29.33 -24.29 -5.11
C THR A 121 28.74 -23.45 -6.23
N ILE A 122 29.50 -23.24 -7.30
CA ILE A 122 29.07 -22.48 -8.48
C ILE A 122 29.09 -23.42 -9.70
N VAL A 123 27.96 -23.52 -10.39
CA VAL A 123 27.78 -24.41 -11.55
C VAL A 123 27.23 -23.61 -12.73
N ARG A 124 27.90 -23.67 -13.88
CA ARG A 124 27.40 -23.09 -15.13
C ARG A 124 26.14 -23.83 -15.56
N VAL A 125 25.07 -23.09 -15.77
CA VAL A 125 23.77 -23.65 -16.18
C VAL A 125 23.64 -23.55 -17.69
N ARG A 126 23.66 -22.32 -18.22
CA ARG A 126 23.43 -22.05 -19.65
C ARG A 126 23.80 -20.62 -20.03
N GLU A 127 23.78 -20.34 -21.31
CA GLU A 127 23.72 -18.97 -21.84
C GLU A 127 22.26 -18.52 -21.90
N VAL A 128 22.00 -17.25 -21.58
CA VAL A 128 20.65 -16.65 -21.61
C VAL A 128 20.40 -16.11 -23.02
N ASP A 129 19.34 -16.56 -23.67
CA ASP A 129 18.95 -16.07 -24.98
C ASP A 129 18.19 -14.74 -24.87
N ILE A 130 18.84 -13.66 -25.31
CA ILE A 130 18.27 -12.31 -25.29
C ILE A 130 17.51 -11.97 -26.58
N SER A 131 17.39 -12.88 -27.54
CA SER A 131 16.71 -12.66 -28.83
C SER A 131 15.24 -12.26 -28.65
N LEU A 132 14.53 -12.93 -27.74
CA LEU A 132 13.14 -12.62 -27.42
C LEU A 132 12.99 -11.25 -26.76
N LEU A 133 13.90 -10.89 -25.86
CA LEU A 133 13.92 -9.55 -25.26
C LEU A 133 14.08 -8.47 -26.34
N ARG A 134 14.96 -8.69 -27.33
CA ARG A 134 15.12 -7.73 -28.45
C ARG A 134 13.85 -7.60 -29.28
N ARG A 135 13.17 -8.72 -29.59
CA ARG A 135 11.88 -8.69 -30.30
C ARG A 135 10.81 -7.92 -29.52
N ILE A 136 10.78 -8.08 -28.19
CA ILE A 136 9.87 -7.33 -27.31
C ILE A 136 10.19 -5.84 -27.34
N LEU A 137 11.47 -5.45 -27.21
CA LEU A 137 11.89 -4.05 -27.27
C LEU A 137 11.55 -3.43 -28.64
N ALA A 138 11.70 -4.17 -29.73
CA ALA A 138 11.30 -3.74 -31.08
C ALA A 138 9.78 -3.74 -31.31
N GLY A 139 8.96 -4.09 -30.32
CA GLY A 139 7.50 -4.12 -30.42
C GLY A 139 6.92 -5.31 -31.21
N HIS A 140 7.74 -6.28 -31.63
CA HIS A 140 7.29 -7.43 -32.43
C HIS A 140 6.40 -8.43 -31.66
N GLU A 141 6.41 -8.36 -30.32
CA GLU A 141 5.62 -9.23 -29.44
C GLU A 141 4.46 -8.48 -28.75
N GLN A 142 4.04 -7.34 -29.30
CA GLN A 142 2.85 -6.63 -28.83
C GLN A 142 1.62 -7.56 -28.87
N GLY A 143 0.82 -7.53 -27.80
CA GLY A 143 -0.40 -8.34 -27.69
C GLY A 143 -0.17 -9.84 -27.43
N LYS A 144 1.07 -10.27 -27.12
CA LYS A 144 1.43 -11.66 -26.82
C LYS A 144 1.96 -11.86 -25.39
N PRO A 145 1.08 -11.84 -24.37
CA PRO A 145 1.41 -11.99 -22.94
C PRO A 145 2.40 -13.10 -22.59
N GLU A 146 2.32 -14.23 -23.28
CA GLU A 146 3.17 -15.42 -23.08
C GLU A 146 4.67 -15.13 -23.28
N SER A 147 5.01 -14.08 -24.05
CA SER A 147 6.39 -13.68 -24.36
C SER A 147 7.16 -13.16 -23.14
N ILE A 148 6.46 -12.75 -22.08
CA ILE A 148 7.06 -12.21 -20.84
C ILE A 148 6.70 -13.02 -19.59
N GLY A 149 6.20 -14.25 -19.79
CA GLY A 149 5.81 -15.14 -18.70
C GLY A 149 6.96 -15.47 -17.74
N THR A 150 6.61 -15.93 -16.54
CA THR A 150 7.57 -16.45 -15.56
C THR A 150 8.32 -17.65 -16.13
N GLY A 151 9.64 -17.68 -15.96
CA GLY A 151 10.50 -18.74 -16.51
C GLY A 151 11.06 -18.47 -17.92
N THR A 152 10.67 -17.37 -18.57
CA THR A 152 11.28 -16.93 -19.83
C THR A 152 12.68 -16.35 -19.62
N ASP A 153 13.46 -16.31 -20.71
CA ASP A 153 14.77 -15.64 -20.73
C ASP A 153 14.66 -14.13 -20.60
N VAL A 154 13.49 -13.56 -20.92
CA VAL A 154 13.16 -12.15 -20.71
C VAL A 154 13.12 -11.83 -19.22
N ALA A 155 12.37 -12.61 -18.43
CA ALA A 155 12.32 -12.45 -16.98
C ALA A 155 13.71 -12.62 -16.34
N SER A 156 14.48 -13.60 -16.83
CA SER A 156 15.87 -13.83 -16.41
C SER A 156 16.77 -12.63 -16.73
N SER A 157 16.62 -12.04 -17.91
CA SER A 157 17.38 -10.87 -18.36
C SER A 157 17.06 -9.62 -17.54
N ILE A 158 15.79 -9.34 -17.27
CA ILE A 158 15.38 -8.22 -16.41
C ILE A 158 15.91 -8.40 -14.99
N ASN A 159 15.82 -9.61 -14.43
CA ASN A 159 16.35 -9.91 -13.11
C ASN A 159 17.87 -9.71 -13.07
N MET A 160 18.59 -10.19 -14.09
CA MET A 160 20.02 -9.98 -14.23
C MET A 160 20.37 -8.48 -14.26
N LEU A 161 19.75 -7.70 -15.14
CA LEU A 161 19.98 -6.25 -15.22
C LEU A 161 19.70 -5.57 -13.87
N GLN A 162 18.64 -5.99 -13.19
CA GLN A 162 18.29 -5.50 -11.86
C GLN A 162 19.37 -5.84 -10.82
N VAL A 163 19.96 -7.04 -10.84
CA VAL A 163 21.03 -7.44 -9.93
C VAL A 163 22.28 -6.59 -10.15
N PHE A 164 22.71 -6.42 -11.41
CA PHE A 164 23.87 -5.61 -11.76
C PHE A 164 23.68 -4.13 -11.37
N LEU A 165 22.51 -3.56 -11.65
CA LEU A 165 22.16 -2.19 -11.28
C LEU A 165 22.27 -1.95 -9.76
N GLN A 166 21.90 -2.95 -8.96
CA GLN A 166 21.87 -2.80 -7.50
C GLN A 166 23.19 -3.16 -6.82
N ALA A 167 24.12 -3.83 -7.50
CA ALA A 167 25.30 -4.42 -6.88
C ALA A 167 26.16 -3.36 -6.17
N THR A 168 26.61 -2.33 -6.88
CA THR A 168 27.44 -1.26 -6.31
C THR A 168 26.73 -0.47 -5.19
N PRO A 169 25.51 0.08 -5.39
CA PRO A 169 24.79 0.79 -4.32
C PRO A 169 24.61 -0.02 -3.03
N ARG A 170 24.44 -1.34 -3.14
CA ARG A 170 24.25 -2.25 -2.00
C ARG A 170 25.54 -2.57 -1.26
N GLU A 171 26.67 -2.55 -1.96
CA GLU A 171 27.99 -2.87 -1.40
C GLU A 171 28.70 -1.64 -0.81
N ALA A 172 28.28 -0.44 -1.19
CA ALA A 172 28.85 0.81 -0.69
C ALA A 172 28.75 0.90 0.85
N GLU A 173 29.89 1.23 1.47
CA GLU A 173 30.03 1.23 2.93
C GLU A 173 29.07 2.24 3.58
N GLY A 174 28.31 1.79 4.58
CA GLY A 174 27.36 2.63 5.32
C GLY A 174 25.98 2.75 4.69
N ASN A 175 25.79 2.30 3.44
CA ASN A 175 24.47 2.27 2.84
C ASN A 175 23.56 1.24 3.52
N LEU A 176 22.32 1.65 3.77
CA LEU A 176 21.26 0.75 4.23
C LEU A 176 20.36 0.38 3.07
N VAL A 177 19.80 -0.83 3.09
CA VAL A 177 19.02 -1.34 1.95
C VAL A 177 17.71 -1.97 2.40
N LYS A 178 16.63 -1.71 1.67
CA LYS A 178 15.33 -2.35 1.84
C LYS A 178 14.66 -2.58 0.49
N GLY A 179 14.45 -3.85 0.13
CA GLY A 179 13.86 -4.18 -1.18
C GLY A 179 14.73 -3.62 -2.29
N LYS A 180 14.13 -2.87 -3.22
CA LYS A 180 14.84 -2.18 -4.32
C LYS A 180 15.35 -0.78 -3.98
N SER A 181 15.26 -0.36 -2.71
CA SER A 181 15.66 0.98 -2.26
C SER A 181 16.97 0.95 -1.48
N VAL A 182 17.83 1.93 -1.76
CA VAL A 182 19.10 2.17 -1.07
C VAL A 182 19.01 3.51 -0.35
N TYR A 183 19.47 3.55 0.89
CA TYR A 183 19.46 4.74 1.75
C TYR A 183 20.92 5.10 2.02
N ALA A 184 21.35 6.19 1.39
CA ALA A 184 22.74 6.57 1.38
C ALA A 184 23.11 7.37 2.62
N TYR A 185 24.12 6.90 3.33
CA TYR A 185 24.59 7.56 4.54
C TYR A 185 25.51 8.72 4.19
N ARG A 186 25.06 9.95 4.44
CA ARG A 186 25.98 11.10 4.47
C ARG A 186 26.76 11.07 5.78
N ARG A 187 28.05 10.69 5.75
CA ARG A 187 28.98 10.96 6.87
C ARG A 187 28.86 12.43 7.25
N ARG A 188 28.81 12.69 8.56
CA ARG A 188 28.58 13.98 9.25
C ARG A 188 29.33 15.19 8.66
N GLY A 189 28.94 15.68 7.50
CA GLY A 189 29.13 17.07 7.11
C GLY A 189 28.13 17.95 7.85
N ASN A 190 28.39 19.26 7.93
CA ASN A 190 27.54 20.24 8.60
C ASN A 190 26.04 20.05 8.24
N LEU A 191 25.30 19.38 9.13
CA LEU A 191 23.85 19.22 8.99
C LEU A 191 23.26 20.62 8.89
N ASN A 192 22.49 20.88 7.83
CA ASN A 192 21.75 22.13 7.73
C ASN A 192 20.78 22.23 8.92
N GLN A 193 20.44 23.46 9.34
CA GLN A 193 19.56 23.68 10.51
C GLN A 193 18.22 22.95 10.39
N ASN A 194 17.73 22.74 9.17
CA ASN A 194 16.48 22.03 8.92
C ASN A 194 16.55 20.54 9.30
N GLN A 195 17.65 19.84 8.97
CA GLN A 195 17.83 18.44 9.35
C GLN A 195 17.88 18.27 10.87
N ARG A 196 18.53 19.20 11.59
CA ARG A 196 18.59 19.16 13.08
C ARG A 196 17.18 19.24 13.71
N LYS A 197 16.32 20.13 13.21
CA LYS A 197 14.93 20.25 13.66
C LYS A 197 14.14 18.95 13.46
N PHE A 198 14.32 18.28 12.32
CA PHE A 198 13.67 17.00 12.07
C PHE A 198 14.20 15.90 13.00
N ASP A 199 15.51 15.84 13.21
CA ASP A 199 16.12 14.86 14.12
C ASP A 199 15.62 15.02 15.56
N GLU A 200 15.46 16.26 16.06
CA GLU A 200 14.89 16.54 17.38
C GLU A 200 13.45 16.03 17.49
N LYS A 201 12.60 16.37 16.50
CA LYS A 201 11.20 15.93 16.49
C LYS A 201 11.03 14.43 16.27
N MET A 202 11.95 13.80 15.55
CA MET A 202 11.90 12.36 15.27
C MET A 202 12.52 11.51 16.38
N SER A 203 13.28 12.10 17.30
CA SER A 203 13.95 11.42 18.42
C SER A 203 13.04 10.37 19.10
N PRO A 204 13.54 9.15 19.37
CA PRO A 204 14.92 8.69 19.16
C PRO A 204 15.27 8.29 17.71
N LEU A 205 14.31 8.39 16.78
CA LEU A 205 14.50 8.03 15.37
C LEU A 205 15.07 9.21 14.56
N ARG A 206 15.53 8.94 13.35
CA ARG A 206 15.93 9.95 12.36
C ARG A 206 15.36 9.63 10.98
N LEU A 207 15.37 10.60 10.09
CA LEU A 207 14.98 10.43 8.70
C LEU A 207 16.22 10.45 7.81
N ILE A 208 16.25 9.53 6.84
CA ILE A 208 17.34 9.43 5.86
C ILE A 208 16.76 9.35 4.45
N ASP A 209 17.39 10.06 3.52
CA ASP A 209 17.02 10.00 2.11
C ASP A 209 17.43 8.66 1.50
N GLY A 210 16.64 8.19 0.55
CA GLY A 210 16.98 7.02 -0.24
C GLY A 210 16.42 7.11 -1.66
N LEU A 211 16.91 6.22 -2.51
CA LEU A 211 16.48 6.06 -3.88
C LEU A 211 16.01 4.63 -4.12
N PHE A 212 14.81 4.51 -4.67
CA PHE A 212 14.32 3.29 -5.29
C PHE A 212 14.91 3.16 -6.69
N GLN A 213 15.24 1.93 -7.11
CA GLN A 213 15.78 1.67 -8.45
C GLN A 213 15.19 0.38 -9.06
N SER A 214 14.58 0.48 -10.25
CA SER A 214 14.10 -0.69 -10.98
C SER A 214 14.31 -0.61 -12.49
N VAL A 215 14.79 -1.69 -13.08
CA VAL A 215 14.84 -1.87 -14.54
C VAL A 215 13.43 -2.15 -15.05
N ARG A 216 13.04 -1.49 -16.13
CA ARG A 216 11.77 -1.66 -16.84
C ARG A 216 12.03 -1.74 -18.34
N LEU A 217 11.12 -2.44 -19.02
CA LEU A 217 11.10 -2.49 -20.48
C LEU A 217 10.16 -1.42 -21.00
N SER A 218 10.52 -0.82 -22.13
CA SER A 218 9.62 -0.02 -22.94
C SER A 218 9.93 -0.25 -24.42
N ILE A 219 9.08 0.26 -25.30
CA ILE A 219 9.32 0.14 -26.74
C ILE A 219 10.57 0.95 -27.10
N ASP A 220 11.43 0.33 -27.92
CA ASP A 220 12.71 0.81 -28.41
C ASP A 220 13.79 1.07 -27.36
N ARG A 221 13.54 0.83 -26.05
CA ARG A 221 14.50 1.17 -25.00
C ARG A 221 14.35 0.37 -23.70
N LEU A 222 15.46 0.19 -23.00
CA LEU A 222 15.48 -0.19 -21.59
C LEU A 222 15.52 1.07 -20.74
N ILE A 223 14.79 1.08 -19.63
CA ILE A 223 14.74 2.22 -18.72
C ILE A 223 15.00 1.78 -17.28
N VAL A 224 15.65 2.65 -16.52
CA VAL A 224 15.75 2.56 -15.06
C VAL A 224 14.82 3.59 -14.47
N ASN A 225 13.81 3.14 -13.74
CA ASN A 225 12.98 4.02 -12.94
C ASN A 225 13.64 4.26 -11.57
N ILE A 226 13.87 5.53 -11.25
CA ILE A 226 14.51 5.96 -9.99
C ILE A 226 13.56 6.90 -9.25
N ASP A 227 13.14 6.59 -8.03
CA ASP A 227 12.26 7.46 -7.24
C ASP A 227 12.85 7.77 -5.87
N PHE A 228 12.55 8.96 -5.37
CA PHE A 228 12.88 9.37 -4.02
C PHE A 228 12.04 8.60 -2.99
N THR A 229 12.70 8.11 -1.94
CA THR A 229 12.07 7.50 -0.77
C THR A 229 12.73 8.01 0.51
N VAL A 230 12.01 7.90 1.63
CA VAL A 230 12.55 8.21 2.97
C VAL A 230 12.65 6.93 3.78
N GLY A 231 13.78 6.73 4.43
CA GLY A 231 14.00 5.69 5.43
C GLY A 231 13.84 6.28 6.82
N VAL A 232 13.30 5.49 7.75
CA VAL A 232 13.35 5.83 9.18
C VAL A 232 14.52 5.06 9.77
N LEU A 233 15.45 5.79 10.35
CA LEU A 233 16.69 5.29 10.90
C LEU A 233 16.61 5.21 12.41
N LEU A 234 16.99 4.07 12.96
CA LEU A 234 17.33 3.91 14.36
C LEU A 234 18.86 4.11 14.47
N PRO A 235 19.34 5.21 15.08
CA PRO A 235 20.76 5.48 15.18
C PRO A 235 21.46 4.47 16.09
N GLY A 236 22.75 4.25 15.88
CA GLY A 236 23.55 3.45 16.78
C GLY A 236 23.72 4.12 18.16
N MET A 237 23.29 3.45 19.24
CA MET A 237 23.41 3.94 20.63
C MET A 237 23.23 2.80 21.64
N SER A 238 23.47 3.04 22.95
CA SER A 238 23.13 2.04 23.97
C SER A 238 21.62 1.82 24.04
N LEU A 239 21.18 0.60 24.39
CA LEU A 239 19.75 0.33 24.48
C LEU A 239 19.10 1.12 25.63
N GLU A 240 19.83 1.39 26.71
CA GLU A 240 19.38 2.29 27.78
C GLU A 240 19.11 3.70 27.25
N GLU A 241 20.05 4.29 26.49
CA GLU A 241 19.86 5.63 25.92
C GLU A 241 18.65 5.67 24.97
N LEU A 242 18.46 4.61 24.17
CA LEU A 242 17.30 4.49 23.30
C LEU A 242 15.99 4.47 24.11
N CYS A 243 15.91 3.64 25.15
CA CYS A 243 14.75 3.55 26.03
C CYS A 243 14.47 4.90 26.72
N ALA A 244 15.51 5.56 27.25
CA ALA A 244 15.38 6.86 27.91
C ALA A 244 14.85 7.93 26.95
N LYS A 245 15.37 8.00 25.73
CA LYS A 245 14.87 8.96 24.72
C LYS A 245 13.44 8.68 24.29
N PHE A 246 13.06 7.40 24.16
CA PHE A 246 11.68 7.02 23.85
C PHE A 246 10.71 7.40 24.98
N LEU A 247 11.10 7.16 26.23
CA LEU A 247 10.32 7.48 27.43
C LEU A 247 10.42 8.96 27.85
N HIS A 248 11.16 9.79 27.10
CA HIS A 248 11.43 11.19 27.42
C HIS A 248 12.08 11.41 28.80
N CYS A 249 12.91 10.47 29.25
CA CYS A 249 13.67 10.59 30.49
C CYS A 249 14.90 11.49 30.29
N GLN A 250 15.18 12.35 31.28
CA GLN A 250 16.41 13.17 31.30
C GLN A 250 17.66 12.33 31.60
N ASN A 251 17.50 11.26 32.39
CA ASN A 251 18.58 10.33 32.72
C ASN A 251 18.11 8.87 32.53
N VAL A 252 19.01 8.00 32.10
CA VAL A 252 18.79 6.55 31.99
C VAL A 252 18.40 5.89 33.31
N ARG A 253 18.83 6.45 34.44
CA ARG A 253 18.44 5.99 35.79
C ARG A 253 16.94 6.16 36.06
N ASP A 254 16.26 7.06 35.35
CA ASP A 254 14.84 7.33 35.56
C ASP A 254 13.92 6.34 34.84
N ILE A 255 14.44 5.50 33.93
CA ILE A 255 13.61 4.53 33.16
C ILE A 255 12.69 3.73 34.08
N GLN A 256 13.19 3.26 35.23
CA GLN A 256 12.42 2.48 36.20
C GLN A 256 11.23 3.24 36.81
N ARG A 257 11.31 4.57 36.90
CA ARG A 257 10.26 5.43 37.44
C ARG A 257 9.17 5.72 36.41
N TYR A 258 9.52 5.74 35.12
CA TYR A 258 8.61 6.08 34.02
C TYR A 258 7.99 4.85 33.32
N THR A 259 8.38 3.64 33.72
CA THR A 259 7.85 2.39 33.16
C THR A 259 6.55 1.99 33.87
N SER A 260 5.48 2.76 33.67
CA SER A 260 4.13 2.26 33.97
C SER A 260 3.81 1.06 33.06
N ARG A 261 2.79 0.26 33.40
CA ARG A 261 2.42 -0.89 32.55
C ARG A 261 2.08 -0.47 31.10
N VAL A 262 1.46 0.71 30.94
CA VAL A 262 1.14 1.29 29.62
C VAL A 262 2.42 1.67 28.86
N GLU A 263 3.36 2.34 29.52
CA GLU A 263 4.63 2.76 28.89
C GLU A 263 5.52 1.55 28.58
N PHE A 264 5.50 0.51 29.40
CA PHE A 264 6.16 -0.76 29.11
C PHE A 264 5.61 -1.41 27.84
N ASP A 265 4.29 -1.45 27.69
CA ASP A 265 3.66 -2.00 26.48
C ASP A 265 3.99 -1.15 25.24
N ARG A 266 4.01 0.18 25.35
CA ARG A 266 4.48 1.06 24.26
C ARG A 266 5.93 0.78 23.88
N LEU A 267 6.81 0.65 24.87
CA LEU A 267 8.23 0.34 24.65
C LEU A 267 8.41 -1.06 24.03
N LYS A 268 7.61 -2.04 24.44
CA LYS A 268 7.59 -3.40 23.86
C LYS A 268 7.23 -3.37 22.38
N HIS A 269 6.23 -2.59 21.98
CA HIS A 269 5.88 -2.39 20.58
C HIS A 269 6.98 -1.65 19.81
N PHE A 270 7.58 -0.62 20.43
CA PHE A 270 8.64 0.17 19.83
C PHE A 270 9.89 -0.66 19.52
N LEU A 271 10.35 -1.47 20.48
CA LEU A 271 11.55 -2.32 20.37
C LEU A 271 11.33 -3.63 19.62
N ARG A 272 10.09 -3.93 19.22
CA ARG A 272 9.77 -5.11 18.42
C ARG A 272 10.59 -5.12 17.14
N ASP A 273 11.19 -6.27 16.85
CA ASP A 273 12.06 -6.52 15.69
C ASP A 273 13.37 -5.71 15.61
N VAL A 274 13.65 -4.85 16.60
CA VAL A 274 14.93 -4.13 16.70
C VAL A 274 16.05 -5.14 16.93
N LYS A 275 17.15 -5.02 16.19
CA LYS A 275 18.36 -5.82 16.44
C LYS A 275 19.23 -5.15 17.48
N VAL A 276 19.87 -5.93 18.35
CA VAL A 276 20.82 -5.48 19.37
C VAL A 276 22.04 -6.37 19.44
N THR A 277 23.19 -5.79 19.75
CA THR A 277 24.43 -6.50 20.12
C THR A 277 24.54 -6.53 21.64
N VAL A 278 24.94 -7.68 22.19
CA VAL A 278 25.13 -7.83 23.64
C VAL A 278 26.63 -7.70 23.95
N ASN A 279 26.97 -6.71 24.76
CA ASN A 279 28.33 -6.35 25.14
C ASN A 279 28.51 -6.65 26.63
N ILE A 280 28.96 -7.86 26.94
CA ILE A 280 29.22 -8.27 28.34
C ILE A 280 30.63 -7.84 28.74
N PRO A 281 30.80 -7.08 29.83
CA PRO A 281 32.12 -6.70 30.34
C PRO A 281 33.05 -7.92 30.53
N GLY A 282 34.32 -7.77 30.12
CA GLY A 282 35.31 -8.84 30.20
C GLY A 282 35.22 -9.93 29.12
N LYS A 283 34.21 -9.91 28.25
CA LYS A 283 34.13 -10.81 27.07
C LYS A 283 34.36 -10.03 25.78
N SER A 284 35.56 -10.13 25.22
CA SER A 284 35.91 -9.58 23.92
C SER A 284 35.36 -10.46 22.78
N SER A 285 34.08 -10.31 22.46
CA SER A 285 33.55 -10.81 21.18
C SER A 285 32.77 -9.70 20.48
N LYS A 286 32.99 -9.52 19.18
CA LYS A 286 32.11 -8.70 18.33
C LYS A 286 30.77 -9.43 18.21
N ALA A 287 29.90 -9.28 19.20
CA ALA A 287 28.62 -9.97 19.24
C ALA A 287 27.77 -9.56 18.04
N LYS A 288 27.35 -10.53 17.22
CA LYS A 288 26.44 -10.30 16.10
C LYS A 288 25.12 -9.70 16.59
N ALA A 289 24.60 -8.72 15.87
CA ALA A 289 23.31 -8.12 16.18
C ALA A 289 22.17 -9.14 16.02
N ARG A 290 21.35 -9.31 17.06
CA ARG A 290 20.22 -10.24 17.12
C ARG A 290 18.93 -9.51 17.46
N ARG A 291 17.83 -10.01 16.92
CA ARG A 291 16.50 -9.43 17.07
C ARG A 291 15.99 -9.59 18.51
N ILE A 292 15.44 -8.52 19.08
CA ILE A 292 14.65 -8.57 20.33
C ILE A 292 13.35 -9.34 20.05
N ARG A 293 13.11 -10.39 20.84
CA ARG A 293 11.88 -11.20 20.81
C ARG A 293 10.89 -10.81 21.89
N GLY A 294 11.36 -10.24 23.00
CA GLY A 294 10.50 -9.80 24.08
C GLY A 294 11.20 -8.87 25.05
N LEU A 295 10.39 -8.14 25.84
CA LEU A 295 10.83 -7.36 26.99
C LEU A 295 10.40 -8.04 28.28
N ILE A 296 11.21 -7.89 29.31
CA ILE A 296 11.00 -8.47 30.64
C ILE A 296 11.11 -7.34 31.67
N LEU A 297 10.10 -7.20 32.52
CA LEU A 297 10.16 -6.31 33.68
C LEU A 297 11.02 -6.95 34.78
N ASP A 298 11.70 -6.12 35.57
CA ASP A 298 12.49 -6.53 36.73
C ASP A 298 13.46 -7.68 36.42
N VAL A 299 14.15 -7.59 35.28
CA VAL A 299 15.00 -8.68 34.79
C VAL A 299 16.12 -9.04 35.75
N GLY A 300 16.58 -8.08 36.57
CA GLY A 300 17.61 -8.35 37.57
C GLY A 300 17.15 -9.40 38.60
N SER A 301 15.87 -9.38 38.96
CA SER A 301 15.21 -10.35 39.85
C SER A 301 14.82 -11.65 39.13
N HIS A 302 14.86 -11.70 37.80
CA HIS A 302 14.50 -12.90 37.05
C HIS A 302 15.46 -14.04 37.39
N THR A 303 14.92 -15.20 37.76
CA THR A 303 15.70 -16.40 38.09
C THR A 303 15.89 -17.28 36.88
N PHE A 304 17.04 -17.95 36.80
CA PHE A 304 17.30 -19.00 35.83
C PHE A 304 18.13 -20.10 36.49
N ASP A 305 18.06 -21.32 35.93
CA ASP A 305 18.88 -22.43 36.42
C ASP A 305 20.33 -22.26 35.96
N ARG A 306 21.25 -22.25 36.93
CA ARG A 306 22.69 -22.28 36.70
C ARG A 306 23.25 -23.55 37.32
N ASN A 307 23.36 -24.61 36.52
CA ASN A 307 23.87 -25.92 36.93
C ASN A 307 23.10 -26.51 38.13
N GLY A 308 21.76 -26.44 38.11
CA GLY A 308 20.90 -26.93 39.19
C GLY A 308 20.68 -25.94 40.34
N VAL A 309 21.30 -24.75 40.28
CA VAL A 309 21.14 -23.70 41.30
C VAL A 309 20.34 -22.53 40.74
N PRO A 310 19.14 -22.25 41.28
CA PRO A 310 18.37 -21.06 40.94
C PRO A 310 19.19 -19.79 41.25
N THR A 311 19.52 -19.04 40.20
CA THR A 311 20.35 -17.83 40.30
C THR A 311 19.62 -16.66 39.63
N THR A 312 19.62 -15.48 40.26
CA THR A 312 19.06 -14.27 39.65
C THR A 312 20.02 -13.69 38.62
N VAL A 313 19.51 -12.95 37.63
CA VAL A 313 20.35 -12.23 36.66
C VAL A 313 21.30 -11.26 37.37
N GLU A 314 20.83 -10.52 38.36
CA GLU A 314 21.69 -9.63 39.16
C GLU A 314 22.86 -10.38 39.81
N LYS A 315 22.57 -11.47 40.53
CA LYS A 315 23.60 -12.28 41.21
C LYS A 315 24.59 -12.85 40.21
N TYR A 316 24.11 -13.36 39.08
CA TYR A 316 24.96 -13.90 38.02
C TYR A 316 25.93 -12.86 37.43
N PHE A 317 25.44 -11.66 37.10
CA PHE A 317 26.27 -10.60 36.53
C PHE A 317 27.28 -10.04 37.53
N LEU A 318 26.91 -9.96 38.81
CA LEU A 318 27.84 -9.54 39.86
C LEU A 318 28.96 -10.57 40.07
N GLU A 319 28.61 -11.84 40.26
CA GLU A 319 29.58 -12.92 40.52
C GLU A 319 30.47 -13.24 39.31
N THR A 320 29.90 -13.26 38.11
CA THR A 320 30.60 -13.75 36.90
C THR A 320 31.27 -12.63 36.11
N HIS A 321 30.71 -11.43 36.14
CA HIS A 321 31.12 -10.31 35.28
C HIS A 321 31.48 -9.05 36.08
N ASN A 322 31.48 -9.10 37.42
CA ASN A 322 31.72 -7.96 38.30
C ASN A 322 30.90 -6.72 37.91
N THR A 323 29.66 -6.94 37.46
CA THR A 323 28.78 -5.89 36.93
C THR A 323 27.53 -5.80 37.79
N ARG A 324 27.29 -4.63 38.40
CA ARG A 324 26.06 -4.38 39.18
C ARG A 324 24.89 -4.11 38.25
N ILE A 325 23.84 -4.91 38.38
CA ILE A 325 22.59 -4.78 37.63
C ILE A 325 21.48 -4.50 38.64
N SER A 326 20.66 -3.47 38.42
CA SER A 326 19.53 -3.20 39.31
C SER A 326 18.48 -4.32 39.21
N PRO A 327 17.91 -4.80 40.33
CA PRO A 327 16.83 -5.78 40.33
C PRO A 327 15.64 -5.38 39.46
N LYS A 328 15.30 -4.08 39.48
CA LYS A 328 14.14 -3.48 38.79
C LYS A 328 14.40 -3.04 37.35
N THR A 329 15.55 -3.38 36.77
CA THR A 329 15.85 -2.97 35.39
C THR A 329 15.03 -3.75 34.37
N ILE A 330 14.93 -3.22 33.15
CA ILE A 330 14.28 -3.90 32.03
C ILE A 330 15.26 -4.87 31.38
N GLY A 331 14.75 -6.01 30.95
CA GLY A 331 15.48 -7.00 30.18
C GLY A 331 14.96 -7.12 28.76
N VAL A 332 15.83 -7.58 27.87
CA VAL A 332 15.46 -8.07 26.55
C VAL A 332 15.69 -9.58 26.48
N SER A 333 14.73 -10.28 25.88
CA SER A 333 14.94 -11.64 25.38
C SER A 333 15.32 -11.59 23.90
N ILE A 334 16.40 -12.28 23.54
CA ILE A 334 16.83 -12.47 22.15
C ILE A 334 16.75 -13.95 21.71
N GLY A 335 16.31 -14.83 22.61
CA GLY A 335 16.16 -16.28 22.44
C GLY A 335 15.51 -16.92 23.68
N HIS A 336 15.18 -18.21 23.62
CA HIS A 336 14.37 -18.91 24.64
C HIS A 336 14.97 -18.86 26.06
N HIS A 337 16.29 -18.88 26.18
CA HIS A 337 17.02 -18.76 27.46
C HIS A 337 18.08 -17.64 27.42
N GLU A 338 17.90 -16.68 26.51
CA GLU A 338 18.89 -15.63 26.26
C GLU A 338 18.30 -14.29 26.64
N ILE A 339 18.43 -13.98 27.93
CA ILE A 339 17.88 -12.80 28.58
C ILE A 339 19.04 -11.91 29.03
N PHE A 340 18.97 -10.64 28.68
CA PHE A 340 20.03 -9.67 28.99
C PHE A 340 19.42 -8.37 29.52
N PRO A 341 20.01 -7.76 30.56
CA PRO A 341 19.70 -6.39 30.95
C PRO A 341 19.93 -5.42 29.79
N ILE A 342 19.10 -4.37 29.70
CA ILE A 342 19.27 -3.35 28.66
C ILE A 342 20.62 -2.62 28.75
N SER A 343 21.24 -2.56 29.93
CA SER A 343 22.54 -1.92 30.18
C SER A 343 23.73 -2.56 29.48
N VAL A 344 23.62 -3.84 29.14
CA VAL A 344 24.67 -4.58 28.40
C VAL A 344 24.32 -4.73 26.92
N CYS A 345 23.33 -4.00 26.43
CA CYS A 345 22.87 -4.07 25.06
C CYS A 345 23.15 -2.75 24.32
N THR A 346 23.59 -2.88 23.07
CA THR A 346 23.77 -1.75 22.16
C THR A 346 22.96 -1.99 20.90
N VAL A 347 22.34 -0.95 20.40
CA VAL A 347 21.57 -0.97 19.16
C VAL A 347 22.51 -0.54 18.04
N PRO A 348 22.81 -1.39 17.04
CA PRO A 348 23.49 -0.93 15.84
C PRO A 348 22.55 -0.04 15.01
N GLU A 349 23.17 0.83 14.22
CA GLU A 349 22.43 1.63 13.25
C GLU A 349 21.68 0.73 12.26
N GLN A 350 20.37 0.96 12.10
CA GLN A 350 19.52 0.13 11.25
C GLN A 350 18.22 0.86 10.85
N LEU A 351 17.61 0.42 9.75
CA LEU A 351 16.28 0.90 9.38
C LEU A 351 15.23 0.43 10.39
N TYR A 352 14.44 1.36 10.91
CA TYR A 352 13.27 1.10 11.73
C TYR A 352 12.13 0.59 10.85
N LYS A 353 11.55 -0.56 11.20
CA LYS A 353 10.56 -1.27 10.38
C LYS A 353 9.16 -1.31 10.98
N SER A 354 9.05 -1.03 12.27
CA SER A 354 7.78 -1.09 13.00
C SER A 354 6.91 0.14 12.72
N ARG A 355 5.63 0.03 13.08
CA ARG A 355 4.65 1.11 12.86
C ARG A 355 5.04 2.34 13.67
N LEU A 356 5.07 3.49 13.01
CA LEU A 356 5.32 4.77 13.67
C LEU A 356 4.07 5.28 14.40
N GLU A 357 4.30 6.02 15.48
CA GLU A 357 3.25 6.79 16.15
C GLU A 357 2.71 7.89 15.21
N PRO A 358 1.42 8.27 15.31
CA PRO A 358 0.79 9.22 14.40
C PRO A 358 1.52 10.57 14.25
N ASP A 359 2.12 11.08 15.33
CA ASP A 359 2.86 12.34 15.28
C ASP A 359 4.19 12.20 14.53
N LYS A 360 4.89 11.07 14.67
CA LYS A 360 6.10 10.77 13.87
C LYS A 360 5.75 10.59 12.39
N VAL A 361 4.61 9.98 12.07
CA VAL A 361 4.11 9.90 10.68
C VAL A 361 3.91 11.31 10.10
N ARG A 362 3.35 12.25 10.87
CA ARG A 362 3.15 13.63 10.44
C ARG A 362 4.47 14.33 10.11
N GLU A 363 5.50 14.11 10.93
CA GLU A 363 6.84 14.68 10.70
C GLU A 363 7.55 14.05 9.50
N VAL A 364 7.35 12.75 9.22
CA VAL A 364 7.82 12.14 7.97
C VAL A 364 7.15 12.80 6.76
N LEU A 365 5.85 13.05 6.82
CA LEU A 365 5.08 13.68 5.73
C LEU A 365 5.47 15.16 5.49
N SER A 366 5.97 15.87 6.50
CA SER A 366 6.49 17.23 6.33
C SER A 366 7.93 17.25 5.81
N TYR A 367 8.71 16.17 6.02
CA TYR A 367 10.07 16.01 5.51
C TYR A 367 10.13 15.67 4.01
N VAL A 368 9.21 14.83 3.52
CA VAL A 368 9.11 14.42 2.10
C VAL A 368 8.94 15.65 1.19
N PRO A 369 9.41 15.65 -0.07
CA PRO A 369 9.19 16.74 -1.02
C PRO A 369 7.72 17.14 -1.14
N GLN A 370 7.46 18.44 -1.09
CA GLN A 370 6.10 18.99 -0.98
C GLN A 370 5.48 19.31 -2.34
N ASN A 371 6.26 19.26 -3.43
CA ASN A 371 5.81 19.41 -4.81
C ASN A 371 6.70 18.60 -5.78
N PRO A 372 6.31 18.43 -7.06
CA PRO A 372 7.05 17.66 -8.06
C PRO A 372 8.46 18.16 -8.34
N GLN A 373 8.64 19.48 -8.47
CA GLN A 373 9.95 20.06 -8.77
C GLN A 373 10.97 19.75 -7.66
N GLN A 374 10.59 19.89 -6.39
CA GLN A 374 11.42 19.51 -5.25
C GLN A 374 11.76 18.01 -5.24
N ARG A 375 10.83 17.15 -5.68
CA ARG A 375 11.07 15.71 -5.76
C ARG A 375 12.08 15.38 -6.86
N LEU A 376 11.93 15.97 -8.04
CA LEU A 376 12.88 15.79 -9.14
C LEU A 376 14.29 16.25 -8.75
N GLN A 377 14.40 17.41 -8.09
CA GLN A 377 15.66 17.91 -7.54
C GLN A 377 16.28 16.93 -6.53
N ARG A 378 15.48 16.32 -5.65
CA ARG A 378 15.96 15.31 -4.68
C ARG A 378 16.42 14.02 -5.37
N ILE A 379 15.75 13.60 -6.44
CA ILE A 379 16.18 12.44 -7.25
C ILE A 379 17.54 12.73 -7.89
N GLN A 380 17.67 13.88 -8.57
CA GLN A 380 18.91 14.30 -9.23
C GLN A 380 20.05 14.50 -8.23
N ALA A 381 19.80 15.16 -7.09
CA ALA A 381 20.79 15.34 -6.03
C ALA A 381 21.21 14.02 -5.37
N GLY A 382 20.35 13.00 -5.40
CA GLY A 382 20.66 11.66 -4.91
C GLY A 382 21.45 10.80 -5.89
N TRP A 383 21.56 11.18 -7.16
CA TRP A 383 22.13 10.37 -8.24
C TRP A 383 23.55 9.87 -7.92
N GLN A 384 24.40 10.75 -7.38
CA GLN A 384 25.78 10.43 -7.04
C GLN A 384 25.89 9.27 -6.03
N ASN A 385 24.88 9.09 -5.18
CA ASN A 385 24.87 8.01 -4.18
C ASN A 385 24.62 6.62 -4.78
N LEU A 386 24.25 6.55 -6.07
CA LEU A 386 24.09 5.27 -6.78
C LEU A 386 25.44 4.76 -7.32
N GLU A 387 26.44 5.63 -7.45
CA GLU A 387 27.79 5.26 -7.89
C GLU A 387 27.81 4.43 -9.21
N TYR A 388 26.85 4.68 -10.10
CA TYR A 388 26.75 3.93 -11.36
C TYR A 388 27.98 4.14 -12.27
N SER A 389 28.54 5.35 -12.32
CA SER A 389 29.71 5.68 -13.16
C SER A 389 31.00 4.99 -12.70
N THR A 390 31.12 4.67 -11.41
CA THR A 390 32.28 3.98 -10.81
C THR A 390 32.02 2.49 -10.61
N SER A 391 30.84 1.99 -10.98
CA SER A 391 30.48 0.58 -10.81
C SER A 391 31.28 -0.34 -11.72
N HIS A 392 32.11 -1.19 -11.11
CA HIS A 392 32.82 -2.25 -11.83
C HIS A 392 31.88 -3.31 -12.40
N PHE A 393 30.72 -3.54 -11.78
CA PHE A 393 29.68 -4.44 -12.28
C PHE A 393 29.07 -3.92 -13.58
N LEU A 394 28.62 -2.65 -13.59
CA LEU A 394 28.03 -2.04 -14.79
C LEU A 394 29.06 -1.93 -15.92
N ARG A 395 30.28 -1.51 -15.60
CA ARG A 395 31.38 -1.45 -16.58
C ARG A 395 31.70 -2.82 -17.17
N GLY A 396 31.80 -3.86 -16.34
CA GLY A 396 32.05 -5.23 -16.78
C GLY A 396 30.93 -5.83 -17.65
N ALA A 397 29.72 -5.29 -17.51
CA ALA A 397 28.54 -5.63 -18.28
C ALA A 397 28.33 -4.78 -19.53
N ASN A 398 29.18 -3.76 -19.76
CA ASN A 398 28.96 -2.69 -20.74
C ASN A 398 27.58 -2.02 -20.60
N ILE A 399 27.04 -1.97 -19.39
CA ILE A 399 25.78 -1.29 -19.09
C ILE A 399 26.09 0.16 -18.72
N THR A 400 25.39 1.11 -19.34
CA THR A 400 25.42 2.51 -18.94
C THR A 400 24.02 3.02 -18.70
N VAL A 401 23.88 3.96 -17.76
CA VAL A 401 22.61 4.61 -17.44
C VAL A 401 22.79 6.10 -17.60
N ASN A 402 21.96 6.72 -18.44
CA ASN A 402 21.95 8.17 -18.66
C ASN A 402 21.46 8.87 -17.39
N ASP A 403 22.15 9.91 -16.93
CA ASP A 403 21.81 10.66 -15.72
C ASP A 403 20.74 11.74 -15.95
N ARG A 404 20.29 11.90 -17.20
CA ARG A 404 19.21 12.81 -17.56
C ARG A 404 17.86 12.08 -17.50
N PRO A 405 16.87 12.63 -16.77
CA PRO A 405 15.50 12.14 -16.80
C PRO A 405 14.95 12.14 -18.23
N LEU A 406 14.15 11.13 -18.57
CA LEU A 406 13.50 11.04 -19.87
C LEU A 406 12.47 12.16 -20.03
N ALA A 407 12.54 12.81 -21.18
CA ALA A 407 11.51 13.68 -21.71
C ALA A 407 10.43 12.83 -22.38
N ILE A 408 9.18 12.97 -21.97
CA ILE A 408 8.07 12.28 -22.63
C ILE A 408 6.93 13.27 -22.91
N ARG A 409 6.12 12.93 -23.91
CA ARG A 409 4.95 13.70 -24.29
C ARG A 409 3.69 12.95 -23.86
N GLY A 410 2.96 13.55 -22.93
CA GLY A 410 1.63 13.09 -22.56
C GLY A 410 0.54 13.85 -23.33
N ARG A 411 -0.71 13.55 -22.95
CA ARG A 411 -1.90 14.27 -23.39
C ARG A 411 -2.71 14.68 -22.18
N LEU A 412 -3.47 15.75 -22.30
CA LEU A 412 -4.38 16.24 -21.30
C LEU A 412 -5.79 16.11 -21.84
N LEU A 413 -6.53 15.15 -21.29
CA LEU A 413 -7.91 14.86 -21.68
C LEU A 413 -8.85 16.04 -21.39
N ASP A 414 -9.99 16.05 -22.05
CA ASP A 414 -11.04 17.04 -21.83
C ASP A 414 -11.64 16.90 -20.43
N GLU A 415 -12.13 18.02 -19.90
CA GLU A 415 -12.66 18.02 -18.55
C GLU A 415 -14.05 17.38 -18.51
N VAL A 416 -14.28 16.50 -17.54
CA VAL A 416 -15.59 15.86 -17.34
C VAL A 416 -16.51 16.80 -16.58
N SER A 417 -17.61 17.21 -17.20
CA SER A 417 -18.60 18.07 -16.56
C SER A 417 -19.44 17.28 -15.55
N ILE A 418 -19.86 17.94 -14.47
CA ILE A 418 -20.68 17.32 -13.42
C ILE A 418 -22.10 17.90 -13.39
N ARG A 419 -23.09 17.02 -13.27
CA ARG A 419 -24.52 17.35 -13.17
C ARG A 419 -25.06 17.04 -11.78
N TYR A 420 -25.83 18.00 -11.24
CA TYR A 420 -26.56 17.92 -9.98
C TYR A 420 -28.09 17.87 -10.22
N GLY A 421 -28.88 17.80 -9.15
CA GLY A 421 -30.35 17.75 -9.25
C GLY A 421 -30.94 19.09 -9.71
N PRO A 422 -32.18 19.08 -10.23
CA PRO A 422 -32.86 20.30 -10.67
C PRO A 422 -33.25 21.16 -9.47
N ASP A 423 -32.53 22.25 -9.21
CA ASP A 423 -33.03 23.45 -8.52
C ASP A 423 -32.03 24.62 -8.60
N SER A 424 -32.57 25.85 -8.81
CA SER A 424 -31.92 27.17 -9.04
C SER A 424 -31.51 27.52 -10.49
N GLY A 425 -32.47 27.51 -11.43
CA GLY A 425 -32.42 28.33 -12.67
C GLY A 425 -31.29 28.09 -13.67
N ARG A 426 -30.38 27.15 -13.42
CA ARG A 426 -29.26 26.77 -14.29
C ARG A 426 -29.21 25.26 -14.37
N SER A 427 -29.96 24.69 -15.30
CA SER A 427 -29.93 23.26 -15.67
C SER A 427 -28.63 22.84 -16.40
N ARG A 428 -27.57 23.65 -16.32
CA ARG A 428 -26.35 23.43 -17.11
C ARG A 428 -25.29 22.69 -16.28
N PRO A 429 -24.61 21.69 -16.87
CA PRO A 429 -23.39 21.12 -16.32
C PRO A 429 -22.38 22.23 -16.17
N ASN A 430 -21.72 22.35 -15.04
CA ASN A 430 -20.69 23.36 -14.85
C ASN A 430 -19.76 22.95 -13.71
N ASN A 431 -18.50 22.71 -14.05
CA ASN A 431 -17.42 22.65 -13.07
C ASN A 431 -17.10 24.09 -12.68
N PHE A 432 -17.69 24.58 -11.59
CA PHE A 432 -17.50 25.96 -11.14
C PHE A 432 -16.16 26.21 -10.44
N SER A 433 -15.39 25.15 -10.16
CA SER A 433 -14.04 25.30 -9.62
C SER A 433 -13.10 25.84 -10.69
N LYS A 434 -12.21 26.77 -10.30
CA LYS A 434 -11.09 27.18 -11.15
C LYS A 434 -10.05 26.06 -11.37
N LYS A 435 -10.19 24.91 -10.70
CA LYS A 435 -9.25 23.79 -10.71
C LYS A 435 -9.87 22.55 -11.35
N ARG A 436 -9.26 22.06 -12.44
CA ARG A 436 -9.70 20.85 -13.15
C ARG A 436 -9.83 19.66 -12.20
N GLY A 437 -10.90 18.89 -12.37
CA GLY A 437 -11.19 17.70 -11.57
C GLY A 437 -11.70 18.01 -10.15
N THR A 438 -12.17 19.23 -9.88
CA THR A 438 -12.85 19.59 -8.62
C THR A 438 -14.15 20.34 -8.91
N TRP A 439 -15.14 20.17 -8.04
CA TRP A 439 -16.41 20.87 -8.09
C TRP A 439 -16.93 21.15 -6.68
N ASP A 440 -18.09 21.81 -6.57
CA ASP A 440 -18.70 22.17 -5.29
C ASP A 440 -20.19 21.80 -5.27
N VAL A 441 -20.65 21.39 -4.09
CA VAL A 441 -22.04 21.06 -3.78
C VAL A 441 -22.80 22.25 -3.17
N MET A 442 -22.09 23.29 -2.72
CA MET A 442 -22.71 24.46 -2.11
C MET A 442 -23.71 25.13 -3.05
N GLY A 443 -24.91 25.42 -2.53
CA GLY A 443 -26.01 26.03 -3.28
C GLY A 443 -26.71 25.10 -4.28
N ARG A 444 -26.43 23.79 -4.26
CA ARG A 444 -27.04 22.80 -5.16
C ARG A 444 -27.89 21.77 -4.44
N ARG A 445 -28.83 21.15 -5.14
CA ARG A 445 -29.48 19.92 -4.69
C ARG A 445 -28.75 18.70 -5.24
N LEU A 446 -28.75 17.62 -4.48
CA LEU A 446 -28.16 16.35 -4.90
C LEU A 446 -28.91 15.81 -6.13
N PHE A 447 -28.23 15.05 -6.99
CA PHE A 447 -28.80 14.50 -8.22
C PHE A 447 -30.05 13.65 -7.96
N GLN A 448 -29.94 12.73 -6.99
CA GLN A 448 -31.04 11.93 -6.46
C GLN A 448 -30.92 11.92 -4.93
N PRO A 449 -31.59 12.86 -4.23
CA PRO A 449 -31.58 12.88 -2.78
C PRO A 449 -32.42 11.72 -2.22
N VAL A 450 -31.94 11.13 -1.13
CA VAL A 450 -32.68 10.10 -0.40
C VAL A 450 -33.86 10.70 0.38
N LYS A 451 -34.89 9.88 0.60
CA LYS A 451 -35.96 10.14 1.58
C LYS A 451 -35.71 9.25 2.80
N LEU A 452 -35.54 9.85 3.97
CA LEU A 452 -35.29 9.14 5.22
C LEU A 452 -36.54 9.21 6.10
N SER A 453 -37.07 8.07 6.52
CA SER A 453 -38.23 8.08 7.42
C SER A 453 -37.87 8.54 8.82
N CYS A 454 -36.64 8.31 9.28
CA CYS A 454 -36.14 8.82 10.55
C CYS A 454 -34.62 9.07 10.54
N VAL A 455 -34.19 10.14 11.20
CA VAL A 455 -32.78 10.40 11.54
C VAL A 455 -32.63 10.48 13.05
N MET A 456 -31.84 9.57 13.61
CA MET A 456 -31.55 9.48 15.03
C MET A 456 -30.11 9.90 15.31
N ILE A 457 -29.90 10.80 16.28
CA ILE A 457 -28.56 11.28 16.67
C ILE A 457 -28.21 10.76 18.07
N LEU A 458 -27.12 10.00 18.19
CA LEU A 458 -26.58 9.46 19.44
C LEU A 458 -25.27 10.15 19.82
N ASN A 459 -25.16 10.64 21.04
CA ASN A 459 -23.98 11.34 21.55
C ASN A 459 -23.20 10.48 22.54
N PHE A 460 -22.00 10.03 22.17
CA PHE A 460 -21.09 9.25 23.01
C PHE A 460 -19.90 10.07 23.54
N THR A 461 -19.95 11.40 23.43
CA THR A 461 -18.79 12.25 23.76
C THR A 461 -18.51 12.38 25.25
N GLY A 462 -19.45 11.94 26.10
CA GLY A 462 -19.42 12.17 27.55
C GLY A 462 -19.72 13.61 27.96
N ARG A 463 -20.08 14.48 27.01
CA ARG A 463 -20.54 15.85 27.27
C ARG A 463 -22.06 15.91 27.15
N PRO A 464 -22.78 16.48 28.13
CA PRO A 464 -24.22 16.56 28.05
C PRO A 464 -24.67 17.48 26.92
N THR A 465 -25.78 17.13 26.28
CA THR A 465 -26.46 17.97 25.30
C THR A 465 -27.53 18.80 26.01
N PHE A 466 -27.49 20.11 25.84
CA PHE A 466 -28.47 21.05 26.39
C PHE A 466 -28.70 22.22 25.43
N GLN A 467 -29.73 23.01 25.70
CA GLN A 467 -30.10 24.14 24.84
C GLN A 467 -28.95 25.16 24.72
N GLY A 468 -28.56 25.49 23.49
CA GLY A 468 -27.44 26.38 23.18
C GLY A 468 -26.07 25.72 23.20
N SER A 469 -25.97 24.42 23.50
CA SER A 469 -24.69 23.69 23.42
C SER A 469 -24.19 23.57 21.98
N GLU A 470 -22.88 23.41 21.79
CA GLU A 470 -22.32 23.19 20.45
C GLU A 470 -22.82 21.88 19.80
N LEU A 471 -23.21 20.88 20.60
CA LEU A 471 -23.78 19.62 20.10
C LEU A 471 -25.18 19.84 19.49
N GLU A 472 -26.05 20.58 20.18
CA GLU A 472 -27.38 20.94 19.65
C GLU A 472 -27.24 21.79 18.38
N THR A 473 -26.34 22.78 18.41
CA THR A 473 -26.04 23.64 17.25
C THR A 473 -25.58 22.81 16.05
N LEU A 474 -24.73 21.79 16.26
CA LEU A 474 -24.32 20.86 15.20
C LEU A 474 -25.52 20.11 14.63
N GLY A 475 -26.40 19.56 15.49
CA GLY A 475 -27.60 18.83 15.07
C GLY A 475 -28.53 19.69 14.22
N PHE A 476 -28.78 20.93 14.65
CA PHE A 476 -29.56 21.90 13.89
C PHE A 476 -28.96 22.16 12.50
N HIS A 477 -27.67 22.50 12.43
CA HIS A 477 -27.00 22.75 11.14
C HIS A 477 -26.97 21.51 10.25
N LEU A 478 -26.86 20.31 10.81
CA LEU A 478 -26.92 19.07 10.04
C LEU A 478 -28.28 18.93 9.34
N PHE A 479 -29.39 19.04 10.08
CA PHE A 479 -30.72 18.92 9.49
C PHE A 479 -31.00 20.01 8.46
N LYS A 480 -30.63 21.27 8.77
CA LYS A 480 -30.76 22.39 7.82
C LYS A 480 -30.00 22.13 6.52
N ASN A 481 -28.75 21.67 6.60
CA ASN A 481 -27.96 21.37 5.41
C ASN A 481 -28.52 20.16 4.66
N MET A 482 -29.04 19.12 5.34
CA MET A 482 -29.69 17.98 4.67
C MET A 482 -30.89 18.42 3.82
N GLU A 483 -31.77 19.27 4.37
CA GLU A 483 -32.91 19.83 3.63
C GLU A 483 -32.47 20.71 2.45
N ALA A 484 -31.47 21.57 2.66
CA ALA A 484 -30.93 22.43 1.61
C ALA A 484 -30.32 21.63 0.44
N ARG A 485 -29.96 20.37 0.67
CA ARG A 485 -29.43 19.44 -0.34
C ARG A 485 -30.51 18.54 -0.94
N GLY A 486 -31.76 18.71 -0.54
CA GLY A 486 -32.94 18.01 -1.05
C GLY A 486 -33.29 16.72 -0.30
N ILE A 487 -32.59 16.38 0.79
CA ILE A 487 -32.90 15.19 1.59
C ILE A 487 -34.15 15.47 2.42
N SER A 488 -35.19 14.67 2.19
CA SER A 488 -36.42 14.71 2.98
C SER A 488 -36.27 13.83 4.21
N MET A 489 -36.64 14.34 5.38
CA MET A 489 -36.57 13.61 6.65
C MET A 489 -37.95 13.61 7.30
N GLY A 490 -38.48 12.42 7.62
CA GLY A 490 -39.74 12.25 8.34
C GLY A 490 -39.61 12.65 9.81
N LYS A 491 -39.15 11.73 10.66
CA LYS A 491 -38.86 11.99 12.07
C LYS A 491 -37.40 12.45 12.27
N LYS A 492 -37.20 13.47 13.11
CA LYS A 492 -35.88 13.92 13.59
C LYS A 492 -35.87 13.77 15.10
N THR A 493 -35.00 12.93 15.66
CA THR A 493 -34.91 12.79 17.12
C THR A 493 -34.18 13.99 17.73
N ALA A 494 -34.45 14.27 19.01
CA ALA A 494 -33.48 15.01 19.82
C ALA A 494 -32.15 14.23 19.88
N ILE A 495 -31.06 14.91 20.20
CA ILE A 495 -29.77 14.23 20.44
C ILE A 495 -29.89 13.44 21.74
N ILE A 496 -29.59 12.15 21.67
CA ILE A 496 -29.69 11.23 22.81
C ILE A 496 -28.29 11.05 23.41
N ASP A 497 -28.09 11.54 24.64
CA ASP A 497 -26.85 11.33 25.37
C ASP A 497 -26.69 9.86 25.79
N CYS A 498 -25.53 9.30 25.48
CA CYS A 498 -25.24 7.88 25.63
C CYS A 498 -24.07 7.66 26.59
N GLN A 499 -24.17 6.59 27.38
CA GLN A 499 -23.03 6.07 28.13
C GLN A 499 -21.99 5.44 27.19
N THR A 500 -20.75 5.28 27.67
CA THR A 500 -19.68 4.63 26.92
C THR A 500 -19.84 3.11 26.97
N PHE A 501 -19.63 2.44 25.83
CA PHE A 501 -19.68 0.98 25.73
C PHE A 501 -18.36 0.42 25.19
N THR A 502 -17.81 -0.58 25.87
CA THR A 502 -16.67 -1.39 25.38
C THR A 502 -17.14 -2.72 24.77
N ASP A 503 -18.30 -3.21 25.21
CA ASP A 503 -18.92 -4.43 24.72
C ASP A 503 -19.95 -4.12 23.62
N ASP A 504 -19.84 -4.80 22.48
CA ASP A 504 -20.67 -4.54 21.31
C ASP A 504 -22.09 -5.13 21.40
N LEU A 505 -22.30 -6.21 22.16
CA LEU A 505 -23.64 -6.76 22.40
C LEU A 505 -24.45 -5.84 23.31
N LYS A 506 -23.82 -5.28 24.35
CA LYS A 506 -24.46 -4.25 25.19
C LYS A 506 -24.79 -2.99 24.39
N LEU A 507 -23.88 -2.58 23.50
CA LEU A 507 -24.14 -1.46 22.60
C LEU A 507 -25.30 -1.75 21.63
N ARG A 508 -25.38 -2.96 21.07
CA ARG A 508 -26.50 -3.41 20.22
C ARG A 508 -27.82 -3.29 20.97
N ASP A 509 -27.90 -3.86 22.17
CA ASP A 509 -29.14 -3.87 22.96
C ASP A 509 -29.58 -2.47 23.35
N PHE A 510 -28.62 -1.60 23.68
CA PHE A 510 -28.90 -0.19 23.93
C PHE A 510 -29.45 0.51 22.68
N ILE A 511 -28.79 0.39 21.53
CA ILE A 511 -29.24 1.02 20.28
C ILE A 511 -30.63 0.50 19.88
N TRP A 512 -30.86 -0.80 20.00
CA TRP A 512 -32.15 -1.43 19.72
C TRP A 512 -33.26 -0.95 20.67
N GLY A 513 -32.95 -0.79 21.95
CA GLY A 513 -33.84 -0.18 22.94
C GLY A 513 -34.24 1.24 22.54
N LYS A 514 -33.27 2.08 22.14
CA LYS A 514 -33.53 3.44 21.67
C LYS A 514 -34.36 3.50 20.39
N ILE A 515 -34.14 2.59 19.44
CA ILE A 515 -34.98 2.45 18.24
C ILE A 515 -36.44 2.17 18.62
N LYS A 516 -36.68 1.27 19.58
CA LYS A 516 -38.04 0.95 20.06
C LYS A 516 -38.69 2.11 20.81
N GLU A 517 -37.96 2.74 21.74
CA GLU A 517 -38.42 3.90 22.50
C GLU A 517 -38.83 5.04 21.57
N GLU A 518 -38.00 5.32 20.56
CA GLU A 518 -38.26 6.35 19.56
C GLU A 518 -39.26 5.91 18.47
N LYS A 519 -39.77 4.67 18.51
CA LYS A 519 -40.63 4.09 17.47
C LYS A 519 -40.04 4.31 16.06
N ALA A 520 -38.73 4.16 15.96
CA ALA A 520 -37.99 4.47 14.74
C ALA A 520 -38.17 3.34 13.70
N PRO A 521 -38.46 3.67 12.43
CA PRO A 521 -38.70 2.70 11.37
C PRO A 521 -37.42 1.95 10.94
N PRO A 522 -37.54 0.81 10.22
CA PRO A 522 -36.38 0.01 9.81
C PRO A 522 -35.34 0.76 8.95
N ASP A 523 -35.74 1.75 8.16
CA ASP A 523 -34.90 2.57 7.28
C ASP A 523 -34.26 3.79 7.99
N THR A 524 -34.23 3.79 9.33
CA THR A 524 -33.65 4.87 10.13
C THR A 524 -32.16 5.06 9.86
N LEU A 525 -31.72 6.31 9.71
CA LEU A 525 -30.30 6.67 9.74
C LEU A 525 -29.85 6.95 11.18
N LEU A 526 -28.79 6.28 11.62
CA LEU A 526 -28.15 6.55 12.91
C LEU A 526 -26.90 7.40 12.74
N VAL A 527 -26.88 8.59 13.34
CA VAL A 527 -25.70 9.48 13.39
C VAL A 527 -25.07 9.37 14.78
N ALA A 528 -23.85 8.86 14.88
CA ALA A 528 -23.15 8.68 16.15
C ALA A 528 -22.03 9.72 16.31
N ILE A 529 -22.14 10.60 17.30
CA ILE A 529 -21.11 11.59 17.65
C ILE A 529 -20.15 10.94 18.66
N LEU A 530 -18.89 10.82 18.28
CA LEU A 530 -17.86 10.08 19.02
C LEU A 530 -16.82 11.03 19.62
N PRO A 531 -16.21 10.68 20.76
CA PRO A 531 -15.09 11.43 21.30
C PRO A 531 -13.89 11.38 20.35
N GLU A 532 -12.91 12.25 20.58
CA GLU A 532 -11.70 12.40 19.76
C GLU A 532 -10.92 11.07 19.59
N ASN A 533 -10.81 10.29 20.67
CA ASN A 533 -10.16 8.98 20.71
C ASN A 533 -11.20 7.87 20.93
N ALA A 534 -11.77 7.36 19.84
CA ALA A 534 -12.90 6.43 19.90
C ALA A 534 -12.74 5.24 18.94
N ALA A 535 -11.51 4.74 18.71
CA ALA A 535 -11.25 3.71 17.71
C ALA A 535 -12.05 2.42 17.96
N GLU A 536 -12.08 1.95 19.21
CA GLU A 536 -12.84 0.75 19.61
C GLU A 536 -14.35 0.99 19.52
N LEU A 537 -14.86 2.10 20.05
CA LEU A 537 -16.29 2.44 19.95
C LEU A 537 -16.74 2.59 18.49
N TYR A 538 -15.92 3.19 17.64
CA TYR A 538 -16.17 3.27 16.20
C TYR A 538 -16.30 1.88 15.57
N ALA A 539 -15.40 0.95 15.92
CA ALA A 539 -15.45 -0.43 15.45
C ALA A 539 -16.75 -1.12 15.89
N ASN A 540 -17.12 -0.99 17.17
CA ASN A 540 -18.33 -1.57 17.72
C ASN A 540 -19.59 -1.01 17.04
N ILE A 541 -19.69 0.31 16.83
CA ILE A 541 -20.83 0.92 16.12
C ILE A 541 -20.94 0.40 14.68
N LYS A 542 -19.81 0.22 13.99
CA LYS A 542 -19.82 -0.33 12.63
C LYS A 542 -20.26 -1.78 12.62
N ARG A 543 -19.80 -2.61 13.57
CA ARG A 543 -20.24 -4.00 13.70
C ARG A 543 -21.74 -4.09 14.00
N VAL A 544 -22.22 -3.30 14.96
CA VAL A 544 -23.64 -3.29 15.34
C VAL A 544 -24.52 -2.85 14.16
N GLY A 545 -24.15 -1.76 13.48
CA GLY A 545 -24.91 -1.25 12.34
C GLY A 545 -24.83 -2.16 11.11
N ASP A 546 -23.62 -2.45 10.64
CA ASP A 546 -23.38 -3.12 9.35
C ASP A 546 -23.68 -4.64 9.42
N VAL A 547 -23.52 -5.30 10.57
CA VAL A 547 -23.61 -6.78 10.69
C VAL A 547 -24.77 -7.25 11.57
N MET A 548 -25.04 -6.60 12.71
CA MET A 548 -26.03 -7.11 13.67
C MET A 548 -27.45 -6.61 13.40
N LEU A 549 -27.62 -5.32 13.11
CA LEU A 549 -28.92 -4.68 12.98
C LEU A 549 -29.30 -4.35 11.53
N GLY A 550 -28.33 -4.24 10.61
CA GLY A 550 -28.59 -3.86 9.22
C GLY A 550 -29.03 -2.40 9.05
N ILE A 551 -28.58 -1.50 9.95
CA ILE A 551 -29.00 -0.09 9.99
C ILE A 551 -27.88 0.82 9.49
N PRO A 552 -28.15 1.76 8.57
CA PRO A 552 -27.16 2.75 8.15
C PRO A 552 -26.63 3.60 9.32
N THR A 553 -25.32 3.53 9.56
CA THR A 553 -24.66 4.34 10.61
C THR A 553 -23.73 5.40 10.02
N GLN A 554 -23.70 6.62 10.55
CA GLN A 554 -22.74 7.66 10.18
C GLN A 554 -22.06 8.22 11.44
N CYS A 555 -20.75 7.98 11.59
CA CYS A 555 -20.00 8.47 12.75
C CYS A 555 -19.44 9.87 12.49
N VAL A 556 -19.42 10.72 13.52
CA VAL A 556 -18.88 12.08 13.53
C VAL A 556 -17.87 12.18 14.66
N ARG A 557 -16.62 12.53 14.35
CA ARG A 557 -15.58 12.74 15.39
C ARG A 557 -15.72 14.14 15.98
N TRP A 558 -15.99 14.22 17.28
CA TRP A 558 -16.13 15.47 18.03
C TRP A 558 -14.75 16.06 18.41
N SER A 559 -14.02 16.48 17.37
CA SER A 559 -12.67 17.06 17.52
C SER A 559 -12.72 18.52 17.96
N SER A 560 -11.61 18.99 18.56
CA SER A 560 -11.41 20.41 18.91
C SER A 560 -11.68 21.37 17.73
N LYS A 561 -11.31 20.97 16.51
CA LYS A 561 -11.57 21.76 15.29
C LYS A 561 -13.06 21.83 14.95
N LEU A 562 -13.79 20.71 15.07
CA LEU A 562 -15.22 20.69 14.80
C LEU A 562 -15.99 21.53 15.81
N ILE A 563 -15.65 21.41 17.10
CA ILE A 563 -16.23 22.23 18.18
C ILE A 563 -16.07 23.71 17.87
N LYS A 564 -14.84 24.15 17.55
CA LYS A 564 -14.56 25.55 17.19
C LYS A 564 -15.37 25.99 15.98
N ASN A 565 -15.37 25.21 14.90
CA ASN A 565 -16.11 25.54 13.69
C ASN A 565 -17.63 25.62 13.94
N THR A 566 -18.18 24.78 14.81
CA THR A 566 -19.60 24.84 15.18
C THR A 566 -19.90 26.11 15.95
N ARG A 567 -19.07 26.46 16.94
CA ARG A 567 -19.19 27.71 17.72
C ARG A 567 -19.12 28.95 16.83
N ASP A 568 -18.22 28.93 15.84
CA ASP A 568 -18.02 30.05 14.92
C ASP A 568 -19.02 30.06 13.73
N ASN A 569 -20.01 29.14 13.69
CA ASN A 569 -20.94 28.95 12.57
C ASN A 569 -20.27 28.72 11.20
N ARG A 570 -19.11 28.03 11.20
CA ARG A 570 -18.30 27.69 10.01
C ARG A 570 -18.27 26.18 9.73
N VAL A 571 -19.37 25.49 10.03
CA VAL A 571 -19.45 24.02 10.00
C VAL A 571 -20.03 23.47 8.68
N ASP A 572 -20.64 24.32 7.86
CA ASP A 572 -21.34 23.90 6.62
C ASP A 572 -20.46 23.09 5.67
N GLN A 573 -19.20 23.49 5.41
CA GLN A 573 -18.33 22.71 4.51
C GLN A 573 -18.08 21.28 5.03
N TYR A 574 -17.97 21.12 6.34
CA TYR A 574 -17.82 19.80 6.95
C TYR A 574 -19.10 18.99 6.82
N LEU A 575 -20.25 19.60 7.10
CA LEU A 575 -21.56 18.95 7.01
C LEU A 575 -21.94 18.58 5.59
N ASN A 576 -21.63 19.41 4.59
CA ASN A 576 -21.88 19.07 3.19
C ASN A 576 -21.09 17.82 2.77
N ASN A 577 -19.82 17.70 3.18
CA ASN A 577 -19.04 16.47 2.97
C ASN A 577 -19.60 15.26 3.76
N LEU A 578 -20.19 15.49 4.93
CA LEU A 578 -20.87 14.45 5.71
C LEU A 578 -22.15 13.99 5.00
N ILE A 579 -22.92 14.92 4.46
CA ILE A 579 -24.19 14.68 3.74
C ILE A 579 -23.96 13.88 2.47
N LEU A 580 -22.88 14.13 1.72
CA LEU A 580 -22.49 13.28 0.58
C LEU A 580 -22.38 11.81 0.98
N LYS A 581 -21.78 11.52 2.15
CA LYS A 581 -21.65 10.15 2.68
C LYS A 581 -22.97 9.59 3.19
N ILE A 582 -23.82 10.43 3.78
CA ILE A 582 -25.16 10.02 4.24
C ILE A 582 -26.03 9.62 3.05
N ASN A 583 -26.15 10.50 2.05
CA ASN A 583 -27.02 10.29 0.91
C ASN A 583 -26.68 8.99 0.17
N THR A 584 -25.39 8.78 -0.17
CA THR A 584 -24.95 7.56 -0.90
C THR A 584 -25.14 6.29 -0.08
N ARG A 585 -24.92 6.34 1.25
CA ARG A 585 -25.11 5.19 2.15
C ARG A 585 -26.58 4.77 2.24
N CYS A 586 -27.48 5.73 2.11
CA CYS A 586 -28.92 5.49 2.14
C CYS A 586 -29.52 5.33 0.72
N GLY A 587 -28.68 5.15 -0.31
CA GLY A 587 -29.14 4.82 -1.67
C GLY A 587 -29.42 6.02 -2.60
N GLY A 588 -29.09 7.23 -2.20
CA GLY A 588 -29.15 8.42 -3.06
C GLY A 588 -27.89 8.62 -3.92
N ILE A 589 -28.01 9.42 -4.99
CA ILE A 589 -26.91 9.82 -5.87
C ILE A 589 -26.63 11.30 -5.67
N ASN A 590 -25.38 11.67 -5.43
CA ASN A 590 -25.01 13.06 -5.16
C ASN A 590 -24.85 13.86 -6.45
N HIS A 591 -24.14 13.29 -7.41
CA HIS A 591 -23.81 13.91 -8.69
C HIS A 591 -23.52 12.84 -9.74
N VAL A 592 -23.62 13.20 -11.02
CA VAL A 592 -23.27 12.31 -12.14
C VAL A 592 -22.40 13.03 -13.18
N PRO A 593 -21.45 12.34 -13.81
CA PRO A 593 -20.74 12.86 -14.97
C PRO A 593 -21.67 13.12 -16.16
N ASP A 594 -21.38 14.19 -16.89
CA ASP A 594 -21.98 14.54 -18.17
C ASP A 594 -20.91 14.50 -19.26
N SER A 595 -20.90 13.42 -20.03
CA SER A 595 -19.88 13.10 -21.04
C SER A 595 -20.38 12.05 -22.02
N ASP A 596 -19.80 12.02 -23.23
CA ASP A 596 -20.05 10.99 -24.25
C ASP A 596 -19.79 9.57 -23.72
N VAL A 597 -18.83 9.42 -22.82
CA VAL A 597 -18.57 8.16 -22.12
C VAL A 597 -19.79 7.72 -21.31
N MET A 598 -20.41 8.63 -20.56
CA MET A 598 -21.57 8.30 -19.76
C MET A 598 -22.79 8.00 -20.64
N GLU A 599 -22.89 8.60 -21.82
CA GLU A 599 -23.90 8.21 -22.82
C GLU A 599 -23.62 6.81 -23.39
N PHE A 600 -22.38 6.51 -23.74
CA PHE A 600 -21.95 5.19 -24.20
C PHE A 600 -22.23 4.08 -23.18
N LEU A 601 -21.94 4.33 -21.89
CA LEU A 601 -22.22 3.39 -20.80
C LEU A 601 -23.73 3.15 -20.61
N ARG A 602 -24.56 4.19 -20.80
CA ARG A 602 -26.02 4.08 -20.66
C ARG A 602 -26.75 3.50 -21.88
N LYS A 603 -26.10 3.46 -23.04
CA LYS A 603 -26.72 2.99 -24.30
C LYS A 603 -27.22 1.54 -24.22
N VAL A 604 -26.56 0.70 -23.42
CA VAL A 604 -26.97 -0.68 -23.13
C VAL A 604 -26.74 -0.96 -21.64
N PRO A 605 -27.42 -1.95 -21.04
CA PRO A 605 -27.19 -2.34 -19.65
C PRO A 605 -25.72 -2.69 -19.40
N THR A 606 -25.00 -1.78 -18.74
CA THR A 606 -23.57 -1.86 -18.49
C THR A 606 -23.31 -1.94 -16.98
N MET A 607 -22.54 -2.95 -16.56
CA MET A 607 -22.07 -3.10 -15.20
C MET A 607 -20.58 -2.75 -15.14
N VAL A 608 -20.22 -1.91 -14.18
CA VAL A 608 -18.84 -1.58 -13.86
C VAL A 608 -18.48 -2.23 -12.53
N ILE A 609 -17.38 -2.96 -12.50
CA ILE A 609 -16.95 -3.78 -11.37
C ILE A 609 -15.55 -3.34 -10.91
N GLY A 610 -15.35 -3.28 -9.60
CA GLY A 610 -14.05 -3.12 -8.96
C GLY A 610 -13.76 -4.30 -8.05
N ALA A 611 -12.54 -4.82 -8.05
CA ALA A 611 -12.13 -5.91 -7.18
C ALA A 611 -10.74 -5.65 -6.57
N ASP A 612 -10.60 -5.99 -5.28
CA ASP A 612 -9.36 -5.83 -4.50
C ASP A 612 -9.17 -7.02 -3.55
N VAL A 613 -7.91 -7.29 -3.20
CA VAL A 613 -7.53 -8.27 -2.19
C VAL A 613 -6.67 -7.59 -1.13
N SER A 614 -7.12 -7.68 0.12
CA SER A 614 -6.39 -7.13 1.26
C SER A 614 -5.70 -8.22 2.06
N HIS A 615 -4.39 -8.07 2.23
CA HIS A 615 -3.56 -8.95 3.04
C HIS A 615 -3.34 -8.42 4.47
N PRO A 616 -3.05 -9.30 5.44
CA PRO A 616 -2.67 -8.87 6.77
C PRO A 616 -1.26 -8.27 6.80
N SER A 617 -0.97 -7.57 7.91
CA SER A 617 0.35 -7.01 8.21
C SER A 617 1.48 -8.02 8.01
N PRO A 618 2.68 -7.62 7.56
CA PRO A 618 3.81 -8.54 7.39
C PRO A 618 4.09 -9.35 8.66
N GLY A 619 4.20 -10.68 8.51
CA GLY A 619 4.41 -11.60 9.63
C GLY A 619 3.14 -12.10 10.32
N SER A 620 1.98 -11.47 10.07
CA SER A 620 0.68 -12.03 10.51
C SER A 620 0.26 -13.19 9.60
N ARG A 621 -0.36 -14.20 10.22
CA ARG A 621 -0.98 -15.37 9.58
C ARG A 621 -2.49 -15.21 9.33
N ALA A 622 -3.05 -14.04 9.64
CA ALA A 622 -4.47 -13.78 9.42
C ALA A 622 -4.88 -13.99 7.95
N PRO A 623 -6.16 -14.29 7.68
CA PRO A 623 -6.65 -14.51 6.32
C PRO A 623 -6.56 -13.24 5.45
N SER A 624 -6.59 -13.43 4.14
CA SER A 624 -6.81 -12.32 3.19
C SER A 624 -8.31 -12.16 2.94
N PHE A 625 -8.71 -10.97 2.49
CA PHE A 625 -10.10 -10.69 2.13
C PHE A 625 -10.16 -10.20 0.69
N ALA A 626 -10.91 -10.92 -0.15
CA ALA A 626 -11.27 -10.49 -1.49
C ALA A 626 -12.59 -9.71 -1.44
N SER A 627 -12.66 -8.60 -2.17
CA SER A 627 -13.88 -7.85 -2.35
C SER A 627 -14.23 -7.71 -3.82
N LEU A 628 -15.53 -7.69 -4.11
CA LEU A 628 -16.08 -7.39 -5.43
C LEU A 628 -17.18 -6.35 -5.26
N VAL A 629 -17.07 -5.27 -6.02
CA VAL A 629 -18.00 -4.15 -5.98
C VAL A 629 -18.58 -3.92 -7.36
N SER A 630 -19.91 -3.94 -7.49
CA SER A 630 -20.61 -3.82 -8.78
C SER A 630 -21.60 -2.66 -8.82
N SER A 631 -21.58 -1.88 -9.91
CA SER A 631 -22.54 -0.80 -10.14
C SER A 631 -23.94 -1.37 -10.36
N ARG A 632 -24.97 -0.63 -9.95
CA ARG A 632 -26.37 -1.05 -10.07
C ARG A 632 -27.20 -0.17 -10.99
N ASP A 633 -26.82 1.09 -11.13
CA ASP A 633 -27.57 2.09 -11.87
C ASP A 633 -26.89 2.45 -13.21
N PRO A 634 -27.65 2.99 -14.18
CA PRO A 634 -27.10 3.39 -15.47
C PRO A 634 -26.00 4.46 -15.41
N TYR A 635 -25.91 5.27 -14.34
CA TYR A 635 -24.88 6.29 -14.18
C TYR A 635 -23.62 5.78 -13.48
N CYS A 636 -23.54 4.47 -13.19
CA CYS A 636 -22.41 3.84 -12.51
C CYS A 636 -22.01 4.60 -11.22
N SER A 637 -23.01 4.99 -10.43
CA SER A 637 -22.84 5.86 -9.26
C SER A 637 -23.17 5.14 -7.94
N LEU A 638 -24.08 4.17 -7.98
CA LEU A 638 -24.48 3.33 -6.85
C LEU A 638 -23.87 1.94 -6.98
N TYR A 639 -23.28 1.47 -5.88
CA TYR A 639 -22.52 0.24 -5.86
C TYR A 639 -22.94 -0.73 -4.75
N SER A 640 -22.78 -2.02 -5.05
CA SER A 640 -22.91 -3.16 -4.12
C SER A 640 -21.55 -3.59 -3.64
N GLY A 641 -21.35 -3.79 -2.35
CA GLY A 641 -20.15 -4.47 -1.85
C GLY A 641 -20.40 -5.94 -1.53
N GLN A 642 -19.49 -6.81 -1.95
CA GLN A 642 -19.37 -8.20 -1.51
C GLN A 642 -17.96 -8.47 -1.01
N ILE A 643 -17.83 -9.39 -0.06
CA ILE A 643 -16.55 -9.76 0.56
C ILE A 643 -16.50 -11.25 0.83
N LYS A 644 -15.39 -11.89 0.50
CA LYS A 644 -15.10 -13.30 0.77
C LYS A 644 -13.73 -13.42 1.44
N MET A 645 -13.61 -14.37 2.35
CA MET A 645 -12.37 -14.65 3.06
C MET A 645 -11.60 -15.72 2.29
N GLN A 646 -10.27 -15.57 2.21
CA GLN A 646 -9.41 -16.52 1.52
C GLN A 646 -8.08 -16.73 2.28
N PRO A 647 -7.28 -17.75 1.94
CA PRO A 647 -6.00 -18.02 2.59
C PRO A 647 -5.08 -16.80 2.71
N SER A 648 -4.23 -16.82 3.74
CA SER A 648 -3.30 -15.72 4.02
C SER A 648 -2.36 -15.48 2.83
N ARG A 649 -2.25 -14.22 2.39
CA ARG A 649 -1.36 -13.75 1.32
C ARG A 649 -1.60 -14.38 -0.06
N GLN A 650 -2.78 -14.94 -0.31
CA GLN A 650 -3.20 -15.33 -1.65
C GLN A 650 -3.72 -14.09 -2.39
N GLU A 651 -3.05 -13.66 -3.48
CA GLU A 651 -3.45 -12.49 -4.28
C GLU A 651 -4.56 -12.83 -5.30
N VAL A 652 -4.54 -14.04 -5.88
CA VAL A 652 -5.58 -14.50 -6.80
C VAL A 652 -6.88 -14.68 -6.03
N ILE A 653 -7.98 -14.06 -6.50
CA ILE A 653 -9.30 -14.28 -5.90
C ILE A 653 -9.68 -15.74 -6.11
N ASP A 654 -10.09 -16.42 -5.04
CA ASP A 654 -10.52 -17.81 -5.11
C ASP A 654 -11.60 -18.00 -6.21
N PRO A 655 -11.43 -18.93 -7.18
CA PRO A 655 -12.33 -19.07 -8.32
C PRO A 655 -13.81 -19.31 -7.96
N ASN A 656 -14.07 -20.07 -6.90
CA ASN A 656 -15.44 -20.34 -6.45
C ASN A 656 -16.04 -19.07 -5.84
N SER A 657 -15.28 -18.41 -4.97
CA SER A 657 -15.65 -17.14 -4.36
C SER A 657 -15.91 -16.04 -5.41
N LEU A 658 -15.07 -15.95 -6.45
CA LEU A 658 -15.26 -15.03 -7.56
C LEU A 658 -16.55 -15.34 -8.34
N SER A 659 -16.79 -16.62 -8.62
CA SER A 659 -17.98 -17.07 -9.33
C SER A 659 -19.25 -16.73 -8.56
N ASP A 660 -19.27 -16.97 -7.25
CA ASP A 660 -20.42 -16.69 -6.38
C ASP A 660 -20.67 -15.19 -6.27
N MET A 661 -19.62 -14.39 -6.01
CA MET A 661 -19.75 -12.93 -5.98
C MET A 661 -20.25 -12.38 -7.32
N MET A 662 -19.78 -12.91 -8.45
CA MET A 662 -20.22 -12.48 -9.77
C MET A 662 -21.67 -12.85 -10.06
N LYS A 663 -22.11 -14.08 -9.73
CA LYS A 663 -23.52 -14.49 -9.85
C LYS A 663 -24.44 -13.56 -9.07
N ASN A 664 -24.11 -13.30 -7.81
CA ASN A 664 -24.87 -12.38 -6.95
C ASN A 664 -24.91 -10.96 -7.54
N ALA A 665 -23.79 -10.47 -8.09
CA ALA A 665 -23.74 -9.16 -8.74
C ALA A 665 -24.65 -9.08 -9.97
N ILE A 666 -24.65 -10.13 -10.80
CA ILE A 666 -25.49 -10.26 -11.99
C ILE A 666 -26.97 -10.29 -11.60
N ASP A 667 -27.34 -11.13 -10.63
CA ASP A 667 -28.73 -11.28 -10.18
C ASP A 667 -29.29 -9.95 -9.67
N LEU A 668 -28.50 -9.25 -8.86
CA LEU A 668 -28.90 -7.95 -8.31
C LEU A 668 -29.04 -6.89 -9.40
N PHE A 669 -28.13 -6.88 -10.37
CA PHE A 669 -28.19 -5.94 -11.49
C PHE A 669 -29.39 -6.21 -12.40
N ASN A 670 -29.65 -7.47 -12.76
CA ASN A 670 -30.77 -7.85 -13.61
C ASN A 670 -32.11 -7.57 -12.90
N LYS A 671 -32.20 -7.76 -11.57
CA LYS A 671 -33.39 -7.40 -10.78
C LYS A 671 -33.71 -5.90 -10.86
N ILE A 672 -32.69 -5.05 -10.84
CA ILE A 672 -32.83 -3.58 -10.87
C ILE A 672 -33.09 -3.07 -12.29
N ASN A 673 -32.48 -3.70 -13.30
CA ASN A 673 -32.48 -3.23 -14.69
C ASN A 673 -33.45 -4.04 -15.60
N ALA A 674 -34.34 -4.85 -15.00
CA ALA A 674 -35.36 -5.59 -15.74
C ALA A 674 -36.23 -4.66 -16.62
N PRO A 675 -36.67 -5.10 -17.80
CA PRO A 675 -36.49 -6.44 -18.39
C PRO A 675 -35.20 -6.63 -19.20
N HIS A 676 -34.28 -5.64 -19.20
CA HIS A 676 -33.09 -5.70 -20.05
C HIS A 676 -31.93 -6.40 -19.32
N PRO A 677 -31.48 -7.58 -19.79
CA PRO A 677 -30.36 -8.27 -19.16
C PRO A 677 -29.05 -7.52 -19.36
N LEU A 678 -28.08 -7.77 -18.48
CA LEU A 678 -26.70 -7.32 -18.63
C LEU A 678 -26.15 -7.61 -20.04
N GLN A 679 -25.50 -6.61 -20.66
CA GLN A 679 -24.89 -6.75 -21.99
C GLN A 679 -23.40 -6.37 -22.02
N ARG A 680 -22.93 -5.56 -21.06
CA ARG A 680 -21.56 -5.05 -21.03
C ARG A 680 -20.98 -5.06 -19.63
N ILE A 681 -19.72 -5.49 -19.49
CA ILE A 681 -18.96 -5.49 -18.24
C ILE A 681 -17.63 -4.75 -18.43
N PHE A 682 -17.36 -3.78 -17.54
CA PHE A 682 -16.02 -3.24 -17.32
C PHE A 682 -15.51 -3.70 -15.95
N PHE A 683 -14.46 -4.51 -15.93
CA PHE A 683 -13.88 -5.08 -14.72
C PHE A 683 -12.53 -4.43 -14.42
N PHE A 684 -12.40 -3.80 -13.25
CA PHE A 684 -11.17 -3.19 -12.77
C PHE A 684 -10.61 -3.96 -11.57
N ARG A 685 -9.43 -4.56 -11.72
CA ARG A 685 -8.76 -5.35 -10.68
C ARG A 685 -7.57 -4.58 -10.09
N ASP A 686 -7.60 -4.25 -8.80
CA ASP A 686 -6.47 -3.60 -8.09
C ASP A 686 -5.40 -4.62 -7.66
N GLY A 687 -4.28 -4.21 -7.08
CA GLY A 687 -3.43 -5.07 -6.25
C GLY A 687 -2.48 -6.03 -6.96
N VAL A 688 -2.67 -6.25 -8.27
CA VAL A 688 -1.92 -7.26 -9.04
C VAL A 688 -0.57 -6.72 -9.52
N SER A 689 0.49 -7.51 -9.33
CA SER A 689 1.83 -7.21 -9.87
C SER A 689 1.96 -7.63 -11.33
N GLU A 690 2.81 -6.97 -12.12
CA GLU A 690 3.06 -7.32 -13.54
C GLU A 690 3.38 -8.82 -13.77
N GLY A 691 4.15 -9.43 -12.86
CA GLY A 691 4.49 -10.86 -12.93
C GLY A 691 3.32 -11.83 -12.72
N GLU A 692 2.15 -11.32 -12.32
CA GLU A 692 0.95 -12.11 -12.01
C GLU A 692 -0.15 -11.92 -13.06
N PHE A 693 0.02 -11.04 -14.06
CA PHE A 693 -1.03 -10.74 -15.05
C PHE A 693 -1.55 -11.98 -15.78
N GLU A 694 -0.65 -12.88 -16.19
CA GLU A 694 -1.06 -14.12 -16.86
C GLU A 694 -1.78 -15.09 -15.91
N THR A 695 -1.40 -15.09 -14.62
CA THR A 695 -2.09 -15.86 -13.58
C THR A 695 -3.51 -15.32 -13.39
N ILE A 696 -3.69 -14.01 -13.30
CA ILE A 696 -5.01 -13.36 -13.19
C ILE A 696 -5.86 -13.62 -14.43
N ARG A 697 -5.26 -13.57 -15.63
CA ARG A 697 -5.97 -13.92 -16.86
C ARG A 697 -6.54 -15.35 -16.80
N LYS A 698 -5.71 -16.33 -16.41
CA LYS A 698 -6.10 -17.75 -16.35
C LYS A 698 -7.07 -18.08 -15.21
N HIS A 699 -6.87 -17.48 -14.03
CA HIS A 699 -7.58 -17.90 -12.82
C HIS A 699 -8.74 -16.98 -12.43
N GLU A 700 -8.82 -15.75 -12.98
CA GLU A 700 -9.95 -14.86 -12.74
C GLU A 700 -10.74 -14.62 -14.04
N LEU A 701 -10.11 -14.11 -15.11
CA LEU A 701 -10.83 -13.77 -16.35
C LEU A 701 -11.43 -15.01 -17.04
N ASP A 702 -10.67 -16.10 -17.20
CA ASP A 702 -11.19 -17.32 -17.85
C ASP A 702 -12.31 -17.96 -17.01
N VAL A 703 -12.28 -17.84 -15.68
CA VAL A 703 -13.36 -18.27 -14.77
C VAL A 703 -14.62 -17.43 -14.98
N LEU A 704 -14.48 -16.10 -15.03
CA LEU A 704 -15.61 -15.19 -15.31
C LEU A 704 -16.22 -15.47 -16.69
N LYS A 705 -15.41 -15.71 -17.71
CA LYS A 705 -15.89 -16.05 -19.05
C LYS A 705 -16.71 -17.34 -19.06
N LYS A 706 -16.19 -18.39 -18.40
CA LYS A 706 -16.90 -19.67 -18.27
C LYS A 706 -18.25 -19.47 -17.58
N LEU A 707 -18.27 -18.73 -16.47
CA LEU A 707 -19.51 -18.42 -15.76
C LEU A 707 -20.52 -17.67 -16.64
N LEU A 708 -20.08 -16.62 -17.33
CA LEU A 708 -20.95 -15.83 -18.20
C LEU A 708 -21.48 -16.67 -19.37
N TRP A 709 -20.66 -17.56 -19.94
CA TRP A 709 -21.10 -18.52 -20.95
C TRP A 709 -22.18 -19.47 -20.40
N ASP A 710 -22.00 -19.96 -19.18
CA ASP A 710 -22.98 -20.86 -18.55
C ASP A 710 -24.33 -20.18 -18.30
N LEU A 711 -24.32 -18.89 -17.95
CA LEU A 711 -25.53 -18.10 -17.66
C LEU A 711 -26.23 -17.56 -18.92
N TYR A 712 -25.47 -17.12 -19.93
CA TYR A 712 -26.02 -16.34 -21.05
C TYR A 712 -25.91 -17.03 -22.42
N LYS A 713 -25.07 -18.07 -22.55
CA LYS A 713 -24.80 -18.76 -23.82
C LYS A 713 -24.45 -17.75 -24.94
N ASP A 714 -25.12 -17.81 -26.08
CA ASP A 714 -24.86 -16.96 -27.24
C ASP A 714 -25.16 -15.47 -26.99
N LYS A 715 -25.81 -15.10 -25.88
CA LYS A 715 -26.09 -13.72 -25.47
C LYS A 715 -25.09 -13.20 -24.42
N MET A 716 -23.90 -13.78 -24.38
CA MET A 716 -22.87 -13.45 -23.39
C MET A 716 -22.52 -11.95 -23.39
N PRO A 717 -22.51 -11.29 -22.20
CA PRO A 717 -22.07 -9.91 -22.08
C PRO A 717 -20.62 -9.74 -22.54
N SER A 718 -20.33 -8.64 -23.25
CA SER A 718 -18.96 -8.31 -23.64
C SER A 718 -18.19 -7.78 -22.44
N ILE A 719 -16.95 -8.26 -22.25
CA ILE A 719 -16.10 -7.93 -21.09
C ILE A 719 -14.83 -7.18 -21.51
N THR A 720 -14.51 -6.12 -20.76
CA THR A 720 -13.20 -5.47 -20.76
C THR A 720 -12.62 -5.60 -19.37
N PHE A 721 -11.43 -6.18 -19.27
CA PHE A 721 -10.74 -6.47 -18.02
C PHE A 721 -9.44 -5.66 -17.94
N MET A 722 -9.35 -4.78 -16.95
CA MET A 722 -8.18 -3.93 -16.72
C MET A 722 -7.64 -4.12 -15.31
N VAL A 723 -6.32 -4.25 -15.21
CA VAL A 723 -5.61 -4.18 -13.93
C VAL A 723 -5.27 -2.72 -13.64
N VAL A 724 -5.46 -2.29 -12.38
CA VAL A 724 -5.19 -0.93 -11.91
C VAL A 724 -4.08 -0.95 -10.87
N GLY A 725 -2.90 -0.46 -11.23
CA GLY A 725 -1.78 -0.25 -10.34
C GLY A 725 -1.82 1.14 -9.69
N LYS A 726 -2.26 1.23 -8.43
CA LYS A 726 -2.28 2.49 -7.65
C LYS A 726 -0.98 2.77 -6.86
N ARG A 727 -0.01 1.85 -6.90
CA ARG A 727 1.27 1.92 -6.17
C ARG A 727 2.41 1.54 -7.10
N HIS A 728 3.07 2.54 -7.67
CA HIS A 728 4.28 2.37 -8.45
C HIS A 728 5.22 3.58 -8.29
N HIS A 729 6.34 3.56 -8.99
CA HIS A 729 7.44 4.50 -8.79
C HIS A 729 7.59 5.55 -9.91
N PHE A 730 6.88 5.43 -11.04
CA PHE A 730 6.80 6.51 -12.03
C PHE A 730 6.10 7.76 -11.49
N ARG A 731 6.67 8.93 -11.79
CA ARG A 731 6.21 10.28 -11.47
C ARG A 731 6.43 11.18 -12.69
N PHE A 732 5.54 12.15 -12.88
CA PHE A 732 5.61 13.11 -13.97
C PHE A 732 5.82 14.52 -13.44
N PHE A 733 6.69 15.26 -14.11
CA PHE A 733 7.12 16.60 -13.73
C PHE A 733 6.88 17.56 -14.90
N PRO A 734 5.87 18.46 -14.81
CA PRO A 734 5.66 19.48 -15.84
C PRO A 734 6.91 20.32 -16.06
N ARG A 735 7.30 20.54 -17.32
CA ARG A 735 8.46 21.38 -17.68
C ARG A 735 8.18 22.87 -17.57
N SER A 736 6.92 23.25 -17.70
CA SER A 736 6.43 24.62 -17.64
C SER A 736 5.38 24.76 -16.55
N SER A 737 5.39 25.91 -15.86
CA SER A 737 4.33 26.26 -14.90
C SER A 737 2.96 26.43 -15.55
N ARG A 738 2.90 26.66 -16.87
CA ARG A 738 1.64 26.74 -17.64
C ARG A 738 0.96 25.38 -17.77
N ASP A 739 1.75 24.31 -17.77
CA ASP A 739 1.30 22.92 -17.90
C ASP A 739 1.14 22.25 -16.53
N ALA A 740 1.18 23.03 -15.45
CA ALA A 740 1.07 22.57 -14.08
C ALA A 740 -0.18 23.15 -13.39
N ASP A 741 -0.75 22.38 -12.47
CA ASP A 741 -1.77 22.87 -11.56
C ASP A 741 -1.17 23.71 -10.42
N SER A 742 -2.03 24.22 -9.54
CA SER A 742 -1.63 25.05 -8.40
C SER A 742 -0.65 24.39 -7.41
N SER A 743 -0.47 23.07 -7.48
CA SER A 743 0.47 22.31 -6.64
C SER A 743 1.79 22.00 -7.36
N GLY A 744 1.94 22.40 -8.63
CA GLY A 744 3.07 22.07 -9.49
C GLY A 744 2.97 20.68 -10.14
N ASN A 745 1.84 19.98 -10.00
CA ASN A 745 1.59 18.67 -10.62
C ASN A 745 0.99 18.82 -12.00
N CYS A 746 1.03 17.76 -12.81
CA CYS A 746 0.23 17.70 -14.03
C CYS A 746 -1.27 17.90 -13.69
N PRO A 747 -2.06 18.58 -14.52
CA PRO A 747 -3.49 18.75 -14.28
C PRO A 747 -4.23 17.41 -14.25
N SER A 748 -5.41 17.39 -13.60
CA SER A 748 -6.35 16.27 -13.66
C SER A 748 -6.69 15.96 -15.13
N GLY A 749 -6.63 14.68 -15.50
CA GLY A 749 -6.85 14.21 -16.87
C GLY A 749 -5.56 14.04 -17.70
N PHE A 750 -4.39 14.30 -17.11
CA PHE A 750 -3.11 14.02 -17.77
C PHE A 750 -2.88 12.51 -17.94
N VAL A 751 -2.60 12.08 -19.17
CA VAL A 751 -2.40 10.68 -19.55
C VAL A 751 -1.08 10.51 -20.31
N VAL A 752 -0.42 9.38 -20.07
CA VAL A 752 0.80 8.94 -20.76
C VAL A 752 0.63 7.49 -21.17
N ASP A 753 0.75 7.22 -22.47
CA ASP A 753 0.68 5.88 -23.06
C ASP A 753 1.85 5.61 -24.04
N GLN A 754 2.87 6.47 -24.04
CA GLN A 754 4.07 6.38 -24.88
C GLN A 754 5.33 6.86 -24.12
N GLY A 755 6.50 6.34 -24.53
CA GLY A 755 7.83 6.61 -23.99
C GLY A 755 8.23 5.76 -22.77
N ILE A 756 7.25 5.24 -22.02
CA ILE A 756 7.43 4.35 -20.86
C ILE A 756 6.37 3.24 -20.81
N GLU A 757 5.70 2.99 -21.94
CA GLU A 757 4.65 2.00 -22.09
C GLU A 757 5.20 0.59 -21.94
N HIS A 758 4.31 -0.33 -21.57
CA HIS A 758 4.59 -1.74 -21.53
C HIS A 758 4.71 -2.27 -22.98
N PRO A 759 5.79 -3.00 -23.33
CA PRO A 759 6.03 -3.41 -24.72
C PRO A 759 5.08 -4.51 -25.22
N VAL A 760 4.55 -5.36 -24.33
CA VAL A 760 3.59 -6.44 -24.67
C VAL A 760 2.13 -6.02 -24.48
N TYR A 761 1.72 -5.72 -23.25
CA TYR A 761 0.35 -5.27 -22.95
C TYR A 761 0.08 -3.85 -23.42
N SER A 762 -1.19 -3.57 -23.74
CA SER A 762 -1.65 -2.18 -23.86
C SER A 762 -1.85 -1.59 -22.47
N ASP A 763 -1.26 -0.43 -22.22
CA ASP A 763 -1.29 0.22 -20.93
C ASP A 763 -1.24 1.74 -21.04
N PHE A 764 -1.61 2.42 -19.97
CA PHE A 764 -1.50 3.86 -19.84
C PHE A 764 -1.43 4.28 -18.37
N TYR A 765 -0.79 5.42 -18.12
CA TYR A 765 -0.79 6.10 -16.83
C TYR A 765 -1.75 7.28 -16.88
N LEU A 766 -2.69 7.35 -15.95
CA LEU A 766 -3.68 8.44 -15.88
C LEU A 766 -3.61 9.11 -14.50
N GLN A 767 -3.33 10.41 -14.50
CA GLN A 767 -3.45 11.28 -13.34
C GLN A 767 -4.85 11.91 -13.32
N SER A 768 -5.81 11.17 -12.77
CA SER A 768 -7.21 11.60 -12.74
C SER A 768 -7.49 12.63 -11.64
N GLN A 769 -6.76 12.61 -10.53
CA GLN A 769 -6.98 13.51 -9.41
C GLN A 769 -6.29 14.87 -9.57
N ALA A 770 -6.86 15.90 -8.97
CA ALA A 770 -6.21 17.19 -8.83
C ALA A 770 -5.09 17.13 -7.76
N GLY A 771 -3.95 17.75 -8.01
CA GLY A 771 -2.81 17.72 -7.08
C GLY A 771 -3.09 18.56 -5.83
N LEU A 772 -3.16 17.93 -4.65
CA LEU A 772 -3.38 18.65 -3.39
C LEU A 772 -2.06 19.02 -2.71
N LYS A 773 -1.16 18.05 -2.59
CA LYS A 773 0.10 18.19 -1.86
C LYS A 773 1.07 17.08 -2.29
N GLY A 774 2.36 17.39 -2.35
CA GLY A 774 3.39 16.44 -2.77
C GLY A 774 3.37 16.22 -4.28
N THR A 775 3.92 15.09 -4.71
CA THR A 775 3.90 14.66 -6.10
C THR A 775 2.82 13.61 -6.28
N SER A 776 1.93 13.84 -7.24
CA SER A 776 0.87 12.90 -7.59
C SER A 776 1.45 11.56 -8.05
N ILE A 777 0.74 10.49 -7.68
CA ILE A 777 0.96 9.15 -8.22
C ILE A 777 -0.16 8.95 -9.24
N PRO A 778 0.12 8.95 -10.54
CA PRO A 778 -0.87 8.56 -11.55
C PRO A 778 -1.23 7.09 -11.32
N ALA A 779 -2.43 6.66 -11.69
CA ALA A 779 -2.76 5.23 -11.70
C ALA A 779 -2.30 4.60 -13.02
N HIS A 780 -1.75 3.40 -12.96
CA HIS A 780 -1.33 2.62 -14.12
C HIS A 780 -2.43 1.61 -14.49
N TYR A 781 -2.90 1.64 -15.73
CA TYR A 781 -3.95 0.77 -16.23
C TYR A 781 -3.33 -0.17 -17.24
N THR A 782 -3.44 -1.47 -17.02
CA THR A 782 -3.02 -2.49 -17.99
C THR A 782 -4.24 -3.25 -18.49
N VAL A 783 -4.42 -3.29 -19.80
CA VAL A 783 -5.53 -3.99 -20.45
C VAL A 783 -5.16 -5.46 -20.59
N ILE A 784 -5.89 -6.33 -19.90
CA ILE A 784 -5.75 -7.79 -20.02
C ILE A 784 -6.61 -8.30 -21.17
N GLU A 785 -7.83 -7.78 -21.29
CA GLU A 785 -8.71 -8.03 -22.43
C GLU A 785 -9.63 -6.85 -22.67
N ASP A 786 -9.94 -6.58 -23.94
CA ASP A 786 -10.97 -5.63 -24.33
C ASP A 786 -11.86 -6.18 -25.46
N LYS A 787 -13.15 -6.36 -25.15
CA LYS A 787 -14.21 -6.68 -26.13
C LYS A 787 -15.20 -5.54 -26.35
N ASN A 788 -15.07 -4.43 -25.62
CA ASN A 788 -16.04 -3.32 -25.67
C ASN A 788 -15.56 -2.12 -26.46
N CYS A 789 -14.24 -1.87 -26.52
CA CYS A 789 -13.68 -0.64 -27.10
C CYS A 789 -12.80 -0.90 -28.34
N GLY A 790 -12.71 -2.15 -28.81
CA GLY A 790 -11.91 -2.52 -29.99
C GLY A 790 -10.41 -2.23 -29.83
N GLY A 791 -9.90 -2.19 -28.59
CA GLY A 791 -8.53 -1.81 -28.27
C GLY A 791 -8.26 -0.30 -28.35
N SER A 792 -9.29 0.55 -28.51
CA SER A 792 -9.13 2.00 -28.59
C SER A 792 -8.59 2.60 -27.29
N GLY A 793 -7.35 3.11 -27.35
CA GLY A 793 -6.73 3.82 -26.24
C GLY A 793 -7.56 5.01 -25.77
N ASP A 794 -8.15 5.77 -26.69
CA ASP A 794 -8.99 6.93 -26.37
C ASP A 794 -10.21 6.56 -25.54
N TRP A 795 -10.96 5.52 -25.93
CA TRP A 795 -12.13 5.07 -25.17
C TRP A 795 -11.76 4.51 -23.80
N LEU A 796 -10.72 3.67 -23.72
CA LEU A 796 -10.30 3.07 -22.46
C LEU A 796 -9.82 4.12 -21.45
N GLN A 797 -9.04 5.12 -21.92
CA GLN A 797 -8.57 6.24 -21.12
C GLN A 797 -9.72 7.13 -20.66
N ALA A 798 -10.65 7.47 -21.56
CA ALA A 798 -11.81 8.29 -21.24
C ALA A 798 -12.76 7.59 -20.26
N ILE A 799 -13.00 6.28 -20.42
CA ILE A 799 -13.80 5.46 -19.48
C ILE A 799 -13.18 5.47 -18.08
N ALA A 800 -11.88 5.18 -17.97
CA ALA A 800 -11.18 5.23 -16.70
C ALA A 800 -11.27 6.61 -16.05
N TYR A 801 -11.11 7.68 -16.83
CA TYR A 801 -11.17 9.06 -16.34
C TYR A 801 -12.59 9.46 -15.88
N THR A 802 -13.63 9.17 -16.67
CA THR A 802 -15.02 9.46 -16.29
C THR A 802 -15.44 8.71 -15.04
N LEU A 803 -15.04 7.45 -14.87
CA LEU A 803 -15.34 6.66 -13.67
C LEU A 803 -14.59 7.16 -12.41
N CYS A 804 -13.54 7.97 -12.56
CA CYS A 804 -12.94 8.68 -11.43
C CYS A 804 -13.82 9.84 -10.91
N HIS A 805 -14.82 10.26 -11.69
CA HIS A 805 -15.77 11.32 -11.34
C HIS A 805 -17.10 10.79 -10.80
N THR A 806 -17.31 9.47 -10.76
CA THR A 806 -18.53 8.86 -10.18
C THR A 806 -18.40 8.57 -8.67
N TYR A 807 -17.27 8.92 -8.04
CA TYR A 807 -17.05 8.69 -6.62
C TYR A 807 -17.90 9.64 -5.77
N GLN A 808 -18.95 9.09 -5.17
CA GLN A 808 -20.03 9.87 -4.55
C GLN A 808 -19.64 10.55 -3.23
N ARG A 809 -18.51 10.17 -2.61
CA ARG A 809 -18.16 10.64 -1.24
C ARG A 809 -17.33 11.94 -1.21
N SER A 810 -17.02 12.53 -2.36
CA SER A 810 -16.29 13.81 -2.46
C SER A 810 -16.70 14.61 -3.69
N THR A 811 -16.35 15.90 -3.73
CA THR A 811 -16.54 16.78 -4.89
C THR A 811 -15.25 16.98 -5.69
N CYS A 812 -14.52 15.89 -5.92
CA CYS A 812 -13.32 15.87 -6.73
C CYS A 812 -13.15 14.53 -7.42
N SER A 813 -12.50 14.57 -8.58
CA SER A 813 -12.02 13.37 -9.26
C SER A 813 -10.99 12.67 -8.39
N VAL A 814 -11.18 11.37 -8.20
CA VAL A 814 -10.31 10.53 -7.40
C VAL A 814 -9.24 9.85 -8.26
N LYS A 815 -8.18 9.34 -7.63
CA LYS A 815 -6.98 8.83 -8.33
C LYS A 815 -7.13 7.51 -9.10
N ILE A 816 -8.22 6.78 -8.85
CA ILE A 816 -8.57 5.48 -9.44
C ILE A 816 -10.09 5.47 -9.61
N PRO A 817 -10.65 4.63 -10.49
CA PRO A 817 -12.09 4.61 -10.72
C PRO A 817 -12.83 4.35 -9.42
N ALA A 818 -13.98 5.00 -9.23
CA ALA A 818 -14.86 4.81 -8.07
C ALA A 818 -15.06 3.33 -7.65
N PRO A 819 -15.33 2.37 -8.55
CA PRO A 819 -15.49 0.96 -8.18
C PRO A 819 -14.27 0.36 -7.48
N VAL A 820 -13.06 0.71 -7.93
CA VAL A 820 -11.80 0.24 -7.31
C VAL A 820 -11.62 0.86 -5.93
N TYR A 821 -11.92 2.16 -5.80
CA TYR A 821 -11.92 2.84 -4.51
C TYR A 821 -12.90 2.22 -3.51
N TYR A 822 -14.06 1.77 -3.99
CA TYR A 822 -15.06 1.12 -3.15
C TYR A 822 -14.63 -0.30 -2.75
N ALA A 823 -13.97 -1.06 -3.63
CA ALA A 823 -13.40 -2.37 -3.29
C ALA A 823 -12.40 -2.26 -2.11
N ASP A 824 -11.47 -1.30 -2.17
CA ASP A 824 -10.57 -0.97 -1.05
C ASP A 824 -11.32 -0.72 0.27
N LEU A 825 -12.43 0.01 0.20
CA LEU A 825 -13.22 0.39 1.36
C LEU A 825 -13.98 -0.80 1.95
N VAL A 826 -14.44 -1.73 1.11
CA VAL A 826 -15.07 -2.99 1.51
C VAL A 826 -14.03 -3.88 2.21
N CYS A 827 -12.85 -4.07 1.61
CA CYS A 827 -11.74 -4.79 2.23
C CYS A 827 -11.34 -4.20 3.60
N GLN A 828 -11.25 -2.86 3.70
CA GLN A 828 -10.96 -2.19 4.97
C GLN A 828 -12.08 -2.34 6.01
N ARG A 829 -13.32 -2.64 5.58
CA ARG A 829 -14.45 -2.87 6.48
C ARG A 829 -14.41 -4.26 7.12
N ALA A 830 -13.76 -5.23 6.48
CA ALA A 830 -13.67 -6.63 6.92
C ALA A 830 -13.32 -6.79 8.41
N ARG A 831 -12.35 -6.02 8.89
CA ARG A 831 -11.91 -6.08 10.30
C ARG A 831 -13.00 -5.78 11.33
N PHE A 832 -14.04 -5.04 10.95
CA PHE A 832 -15.16 -4.70 11.84
C PHE A 832 -16.25 -5.78 11.85
N HIS A 833 -16.15 -6.81 11.01
CA HIS A 833 -17.11 -7.91 10.99
C HIS A 833 -16.84 -8.90 12.13
N PHE A 834 -15.65 -8.84 12.72
CA PHE A 834 -15.23 -9.64 13.87
C PHE A 834 -15.37 -8.85 15.18
N PRO A 835 -15.62 -9.51 16.34
CA PRO A 835 -15.63 -8.84 17.64
C PRO A 835 -14.29 -8.17 17.95
N SER A 836 -14.30 -7.08 18.73
CA SER A 836 -13.12 -6.26 19.03
C SER A 836 -11.92 -7.07 19.57
N LYS A 837 -12.19 -8.03 20.46
CA LYS A 837 -11.21 -8.98 21.02
C LYS A 837 -10.46 -9.79 19.95
N PHE A 838 -11.14 -10.16 18.86
CA PHE A 838 -10.54 -10.88 17.74
C PHE A 838 -9.92 -9.93 16.71
N SER A 839 -10.48 -8.73 16.50
CA SER A 839 -9.89 -7.73 15.60
C SER A 839 -8.49 -7.30 16.02
N ASN A 840 -8.25 -7.16 17.32
CA ASN A 840 -6.92 -6.87 17.88
C ASN A 840 -5.98 -8.09 17.74
N GLN A 841 -6.51 -9.31 17.92
CA GLN A 841 -5.74 -10.54 17.68
C GLN A 841 -5.38 -10.73 16.19
N ILE A 842 -6.23 -10.34 15.24
CA ILE A 842 -5.91 -10.38 13.79
C ILE A 842 -4.69 -9.50 13.46
N GLU A 843 -4.50 -8.39 14.17
CA GLU A 843 -3.29 -7.56 14.07
C GLU A 843 -2.08 -8.17 14.82
N ASP A 844 -2.30 -8.92 15.91
CA ASP A 844 -1.27 -9.45 16.82
C ASP A 844 -0.87 -10.94 16.63
N LEU A 845 -1.57 -11.71 15.79
CA LEU A 845 -1.28 -13.13 15.51
C LEU A 845 -0.01 -13.27 14.64
N SER A 846 1.14 -13.07 15.25
CA SER A 846 2.44 -13.10 14.57
C SER A 846 3.33 -14.30 14.88
N ASP A 847 2.94 -15.29 15.71
CA ASP A 847 3.87 -16.40 16.03
C ASP A 847 3.27 -17.69 16.66
N ALA A 848 1.99 -18.03 16.43
CA ALA A 848 1.49 -19.35 16.85
C ALA A 848 1.70 -20.39 15.74
N ALA A 849 2.40 -21.48 16.07
CA ALA A 849 2.81 -22.56 15.16
C ALA A 849 1.69 -23.58 14.85
N SER A 850 0.55 -23.12 14.35
CA SER A 850 -0.44 -23.98 13.69
C SER A 850 -0.75 -23.42 12.30
N ASP A 851 -0.83 -24.32 11.32
CA ASP A 851 -1.17 -24.00 9.92
C ASP A 851 -2.68 -23.85 9.70
N ASP A 852 -3.47 -23.99 10.77
CA ASP A 852 -4.92 -23.81 10.72
C ASP A 852 -5.30 -22.34 10.88
N VAL A 853 -6.06 -21.81 9.92
CA VAL A 853 -7.02 -20.73 10.20
C VAL A 853 -7.81 -21.19 11.42
N PRO A 854 -7.94 -20.41 12.51
CA PRO A 854 -8.76 -20.86 13.63
C PRO A 854 -10.13 -21.24 13.06
N MET A 855 -10.52 -22.53 13.09
CA MET A 855 -11.74 -23.04 12.45
C MET A 855 -12.96 -22.19 12.84
N ASN A 856 -12.95 -21.67 14.07
CA ASN A 856 -13.93 -20.77 14.64
C ASN A 856 -14.09 -19.44 13.87
N LEU A 857 -13.03 -18.89 13.26
CA LEU A 857 -13.06 -17.60 12.55
C LEU A 857 -13.73 -17.73 11.17
N ALA A 858 -13.46 -18.84 10.46
CA ALA A 858 -14.10 -19.11 9.18
C ALA A 858 -15.58 -19.41 9.36
N GLN A 859 -15.93 -20.27 10.32
CA GLN A 859 -17.32 -20.60 10.60
C GLN A 859 -18.12 -19.36 11.06
N ASP A 860 -17.58 -18.55 11.97
CA ASP A 860 -18.23 -17.30 12.44
C ASP A 860 -18.42 -16.26 11.32
N PHE A 861 -17.50 -16.22 10.35
CA PHE A 861 -17.65 -15.35 9.18
C PHE A 861 -18.78 -15.83 8.26
N HIS A 862 -18.81 -17.12 7.91
CA HIS A 862 -19.81 -17.68 6.99
C HIS A 862 -21.23 -17.61 7.56
N GLU A 863 -21.44 -18.06 8.82
CA GLU A 863 -22.76 -18.05 9.46
C GLU A 863 -23.38 -16.64 9.56
N ARG A 864 -22.55 -15.61 9.68
CA ARG A 864 -22.99 -14.20 9.77
C ARG A 864 -23.16 -13.53 8.41
N HIS A 865 -22.34 -13.88 7.43
CA HIS A 865 -22.44 -13.32 6.08
C HIS A 865 -23.57 -13.93 5.25
N ASP A 866 -23.98 -15.17 5.51
CA ASP A 866 -25.18 -15.76 4.90
C ASP A 866 -26.46 -14.98 5.23
N ARG A 867 -26.49 -14.27 6.38
CA ARG A 867 -27.60 -13.37 6.76
C ARG A 867 -27.55 -12.03 6.01
N LEU A 868 -26.35 -11.53 5.70
CA LEU A 868 -26.16 -10.29 4.93
C LEU A 868 -26.49 -10.51 3.45
N GLU A 869 -26.10 -11.66 2.88
CA GLU A 869 -26.44 -12.05 1.50
C GLU A 869 -27.96 -12.23 1.31
N LYS A 870 -28.67 -12.71 2.33
CA LYS A 870 -30.12 -12.91 2.28
C LYS A 870 -30.96 -11.66 2.53
N ASN A 871 -30.47 -10.69 3.31
CA ASN A 871 -31.30 -9.55 3.74
C ASN A 871 -30.91 -8.20 3.13
N HIS A 872 -29.64 -7.85 2.96
CA HIS A 872 -29.26 -6.54 2.40
C HIS A 872 -27.83 -6.56 1.85
N ALA A 873 -27.67 -6.30 0.54
CA ALA A 873 -26.35 -6.01 -0.01
C ALA A 873 -25.85 -4.66 0.54
N LEU A 874 -24.69 -4.64 1.18
CA LEU A 874 -24.07 -3.43 1.74
C LEU A 874 -23.96 -2.36 0.64
N HIS A 875 -24.64 -1.23 0.84
CA HIS A 875 -24.45 -0.03 0.03
C HIS A 875 -23.11 0.59 0.42
N VAL A 876 -22.19 0.71 -0.54
CA VAL A 876 -20.80 1.17 -0.33
C VAL A 876 -20.63 2.63 -0.69
#